data_AF-A0A933GSW9-F1
#
_entry.id   AF-A0A933GSW9-F1
#
_cell.length_a   1.000
_cell.length_b   1.000
_cell.length_c   1.000
_cell.angle_alpha   90.00
_cell.angle_beta   90.00
_cell.angle_gamma   90.00
#
_symmetry.space_group_name_H-M   'P 1'
#
loop_
_entity.id
_entity.type
_entity.pdbx_description
1 polymer ?
#
loop_
_entity_poly.entity_id
_entity_poly.type
_entity_poly.pdbx_seq_one_letter_code
_entity_poly.pdbx_strand_id
1 'polypeptide(L)'
;MKTVLVPAALAAAASLFLGPALLAQNDEPREEEGYQALMKQQQQALDILSSLSAKMQRLKERYKEKGDHYRAERLEAAFEALSKDIVEGDMKEIVRMLSEKEPRRSAIMEKQAEVAAKLQRIVDILEDRLPNDDPDKELEKLRALQKELDEIQKAHDERMKELQTLDEKLQDAASEETKEAKEKMDELLKKQQELLDRTEKAAAKDRSSELEENGRKLDEMFAKEEDAARKNSENVERRKDLEAALEKLRKMIDEERKAQGQSSLDRMAEDLKALGEKQADIETPEKAKEAALRDLSEAIEKIDDLARKERELAQTTREKAESGPSELSRRIEESGNEIAKAKAEGEKEQESTRTRMRSARLAEEAAAAAKEAKRSGEAEKAEALRKASEHLESAAAAAEKRDLAKAAEETEMARAEAQKAEAGSPSESGEALAEKQAEMARKAEELAGALEKLAGGKPEGVQNPLEEAAQGVRQAGEKMERAADDLDRGEARRAQGEQEGALADLDAQKRRLEALKDELARGQAPTEAELAEAEKELASEANELGQELQRQASGEPAGSRESVERAGQETQAAGEKMESAAQKSERGDSSAPSERREAGDALQKALAELQKAREAERQTAESVGSAKETPEATAHRAEEARELGAELGEKAAEAARDAEDPGKREEAEDLGRAADRTESAAEKLDQAARKMAEAAREGAAQSAQAERREALANLEEAKKALEEALQGTGEERERLAGEQKDLAKEARELAKALEDAARNQPSEGAKKSGQEASQSTGEAGQKMDQAGEEMQGGEQQKAGAEQEKALANLQKAKEALEKMKEELDRASAPELEKLAREQEELAKKTEELAKQLGEMAEREPSEANKERMKNAQQGAQNANGQMQQSGQQMGEQKSEQSAQHQRQAMRELEEAREELERIRKEELTEEEKQELERIRKRQEEIEKELEEFAQRLEEEKKKEAAKTAQQAGQKMNQAGQKMKSEDSQGGREEQERAKKYLNKLERDLEEEERKYEQQRQDQVIYNLLEELKAVLATEKSVRESTEAIDTKRQSQPDGRPERTDRAQILEAAEKQGEALDKTREVSKVLADEGSVVFAEHIEFAADDMQEIQKLLKQLKT
;
A
#
# COMPACT_ATOMS: atom_id res chain seq x y z
N MET A 1 -25.03 32.07 -43.14
CA MET A 1 -26.28 32.62 -43.75
C MET A 1 -27.27 31.56 -44.26
N LYS A 2 -26.88 30.42 -44.84
CA LYS A 2 -27.87 29.41 -45.33
C LYS A 2 -28.56 28.57 -44.24
N THR A 3 -28.07 28.59 -43.00
CA THR A 3 -28.62 27.86 -41.84
C THR A 3 -29.90 28.46 -41.25
N VAL A 4 -30.08 29.78 -41.37
CA VAL A 4 -31.24 30.51 -40.81
C VAL A 4 -32.53 30.25 -41.59
N LEU A 5 -32.44 29.62 -42.77
CA LEU A 5 -33.57 29.44 -43.68
C LEU A 5 -34.56 28.35 -43.22
N VAL A 6 -34.11 27.39 -42.39
CA VAL A 6 -34.95 26.27 -41.94
C VAL A 6 -35.88 26.69 -40.78
N PRO A 7 -35.39 27.35 -39.70
CA PRO A 7 -36.26 27.88 -38.64
C PRO A 7 -37.26 28.90 -39.18
N ALA A 8 -36.82 29.82 -40.06
CA ALA A 8 -37.71 30.82 -40.65
C ALA A 8 -38.84 30.22 -41.50
N ALA A 9 -38.58 29.10 -42.20
CA ALA A 9 -39.61 28.39 -42.97
C ALA A 9 -40.62 27.66 -42.06
N LEU A 10 -40.15 27.12 -40.93
CA LEU A 10 -41.02 26.54 -39.89
C LEU A 10 -41.89 27.60 -39.21
N ALA A 11 -41.32 28.74 -38.83
CA ALA A 11 -42.05 29.87 -38.26
C ALA A 11 -43.11 30.41 -39.25
N ALA A 12 -42.75 30.50 -40.54
CA ALA A 12 -43.71 30.86 -41.58
C ALA A 12 -44.85 29.84 -41.69
N ALA A 13 -44.56 28.53 -41.65
CA ALA A 13 -45.58 27.49 -41.63
C ALA A 13 -46.49 27.60 -40.39
N ALA A 14 -45.93 27.77 -39.20
CA ALA A 14 -46.69 27.94 -37.95
C ALA A 14 -47.58 29.20 -37.96
N SER A 15 -47.10 30.31 -38.54
CA SER A 15 -47.89 31.54 -38.67
C SER A 15 -49.11 31.37 -39.59
N LEU A 16 -48.98 30.54 -40.63
CA LEU A 16 -50.10 30.19 -41.52
C LEU A 16 -51.16 29.35 -40.81
N PHE A 17 -50.83 28.67 -39.71
CA PHE A 17 -51.77 27.94 -38.86
C PHE A 17 -52.54 28.83 -37.90
N LEU A 18 -51.85 29.79 -37.26
CA LEU A 18 -52.43 30.62 -36.20
C LEU A 18 -53.21 31.84 -36.73
N GLY A 19 -52.83 32.37 -37.90
CA GLY A 19 -53.43 33.58 -38.49
C GLY A 19 -54.96 33.53 -38.68
N PRO A 20 -55.56 32.43 -39.19
CA PRO A 20 -57.01 32.37 -39.42
C PRO A 20 -57.85 32.32 -38.14
N ALA A 21 -57.33 31.72 -37.07
CA ALA A 21 -58.02 31.64 -35.78
C ALA A 21 -58.18 33.03 -35.14
N LEU A 22 -57.18 33.91 -35.33
CA LEU A 22 -57.18 35.27 -34.81
C LEU A 22 -58.06 36.24 -35.61
N LEU A 23 -58.17 36.05 -36.93
CA LEU A 23 -59.01 36.91 -37.78
C LEU A 23 -60.50 36.56 -37.74
N ALA A 24 -60.88 35.38 -37.28
CA ALA A 24 -62.25 34.89 -37.29
C ALA A 24 -63.07 35.20 -36.01
N GLN A 25 -62.59 36.11 -35.15
CA GLN A 25 -63.32 36.57 -33.95
C GLN A 25 -64.26 37.77 -34.20
N ASN A 26 -64.19 38.47 -35.34
CA ASN A 26 -64.85 39.78 -35.48
C ASN A 26 -65.81 40.01 -36.66
N ASP A 27 -66.04 39.05 -37.57
CA ASP A 27 -67.08 39.19 -38.60
C ASP A 27 -67.58 37.79 -39.02
N GLU A 28 -68.90 37.60 -39.15
CA GLU A 28 -69.50 36.41 -39.81
C GLU A 28 -69.18 36.45 -41.31
N PRO A 29 -68.21 35.69 -41.82
CA PRO A 29 -67.98 35.61 -43.25
C PRO A 29 -69.06 34.69 -43.84
N ARG A 30 -69.42 34.90 -45.11
CA ARG A 30 -70.20 33.91 -45.87
C ARG A 30 -69.49 32.56 -45.76
N GLU A 31 -70.15 31.60 -45.10
CA GLU A 31 -69.51 30.36 -44.62
C GLU A 31 -68.72 29.63 -45.72
N GLU A 32 -69.12 29.65 -46.99
CA GLU A 32 -68.39 28.89 -48.01
C GLU A 32 -67.06 29.51 -48.48
N GLU A 33 -66.95 30.85 -48.53
CA GLU A 33 -65.72 31.52 -48.99
C GLU A 33 -64.60 31.42 -47.94
N GLY A 34 -64.95 31.49 -46.66
CA GLY A 34 -64.00 31.35 -45.54
C GLY A 34 -63.37 29.95 -45.48
N TYR A 35 -64.15 28.90 -45.70
CA TYR A 35 -63.64 27.52 -45.69
C TYR A 35 -62.70 27.24 -46.87
N GLN A 36 -63.00 27.77 -48.07
CA GLN A 36 -62.10 27.60 -49.22
C GLN A 36 -60.77 28.34 -49.04
N ALA A 37 -60.79 29.54 -48.47
CA ALA A 37 -59.57 30.27 -48.14
C ALA A 37 -58.73 29.51 -47.09
N LEU A 38 -59.38 29.00 -46.04
CA LEU A 38 -58.73 28.20 -45.01
C LEU A 38 -58.12 26.91 -45.58
N MET A 39 -58.86 26.17 -46.42
CA MET A 39 -58.35 24.97 -47.11
C MET A 39 -57.12 25.26 -47.97
N LYS A 40 -57.15 26.35 -48.74
CA LYS A 40 -56.01 26.76 -49.57
C LYS A 40 -54.78 27.11 -48.72
N GLN A 41 -54.98 27.76 -47.58
CA GLN A 41 -53.92 28.11 -46.65
C GLN A 41 -53.32 26.86 -45.96
N GLN A 42 -54.16 25.91 -45.58
CA GLN A 42 -53.73 24.62 -45.02
C GLN A 42 -52.94 23.78 -46.03
N GLN A 43 -53.38 23.77 -47.29
CA GLN A 43 -52.64 23.10 -48.37
C GLN A 43 -51.29 23.77 -48.63
N GLN A 44 -51.21 25.09 -48.59
CA GLN A 44 -49.94 25.82 -48.71
C GLN A 44 -48.98 25.48 -47.56
N ALA A 45 -49.49 25.31 -46.34
CA ALA A 45 -48.67 24.89 -45.21
C ALA A 45 -48.12 23.46 -45.38
N LEU A 46 -48.92 22.53 -45.91
CA LEU A 46 -48.47 21.17 -46.28
C LEU A 46 -47.36 21.20 -47.34
N ASP A 47 -47.52 22.01 -48.38
CA ASP A 47 -46.51 22.15 -49.43
C ASP A 47 -45.20 22.74 -48.89
N ILE A 48 -45.29 23.69 -47.95
CA ILE A 48 -44.10 24.27 -47.28
C ILE A 48 -43.39 23.20 -46.46
N LEU A 49 -44.09 22.43 -45.62
CA LEU A 49 -43.49 21.42 -44.75
C LEU A 49 -42.88 20.25 -45.52
N SER A 50 -43.52 19.79 -46.60
CA SER A 50 -42.93 18.77 -47.48
C SER A 50 -41.68 19.29 -48.20
N SER A 51 -41.67 20.56 -48.62
CA SER A 51 -40.46 21.17 -49.19
C SER A 51 -39.35 21.34 -48.15
N LEU A 52 -39.72 21.56 -46.88
CA LEU A 52 -38.81 21.74 -45.76
C LEU A 52 -38.16 20.41 -45.38
N SER A 53 -38.94 19.34 -45.25
CA SER A 53 -38.43 17.99 -44.95
C SER A 53 -37.37 17.55 -45.98
N ALA A 54 -37.66 17.76 -47.27
CA ALA A 54 -36.72 17.48 -48.35
C ALA A 54 -35.44 18.34 -48.28
N LYS A 55 -35.54 19.60 -47.83
CA LYS A 55 -34.37 20.47 -47.62
C LYS A 55 -33.56 20.04 -46.40
N MET A 56 -34.20 19.67 -45.30
CA MET A 56 -33.54 19.20 -44.07
C MET A 56 -32.77 17.91 -44.33
N GLN A 57 -33.35 16.97 -45.09
CA GLN A 57 -32.68 15.74 -45.49
C GLN A 57 -31.43 16.00 -46.35
N ARG A 58 -31.52 16.88 -47.35
CA ARG A 58 -30.36 17.29 -48.17
C ARG A 58 -29.30 18.03 -47.36
N LEU A 59 -29.70 18.83 -46.37
CA LEU A 59 -28.77 19.51 -45.48
C LEU A 59 -28.07 18.53 -44.55
N LYS A 60 -28.81 17.57 -43.99
CA LYS A 60 -28.26 16.47 -43.18
C LYS A 60 -27.16 15.75 -43.93
N GLU A 61 -27.42 15.30 -45.15
CA GLU A 61 -26.42 14.62 -46.00
C GLU A 61 -25.18 15.49 -46.23
N ARG A 62 -25.35 16.78 -46.54
CA ARG A 62 -24.22 17.71 -46.70
C ARG A 62 -23.42 17.95 -45.42
N TYR A 63 -24.07 17.91 -44.25
CA TYR A 63 -23.36 18.04 -42.97
C TYR A 63 -22.59 16.76 -42.63
N LYS A 64 -23.16 15.57 -42.93
CA LYS A 64 -22.43 14.29 -42.85
C LYS A 64 -21.21 14.28 -43.78
N GLU A 65 -21.36 14.73 -45.03
CA GLU A 65 -20.25 14.83 -46.00
C GLU A 65 -19.14 15.81 -45.56
N LYS A 66 -19.49 16.83 -44.76
CA LYS A 66 -18.54 17.83 -44.24
C LYS A 66 -17.93 17.45 -42.88
N GLY A 67 -18.30 16.31 -42.31
CA GLY A 67 -17.86 15.88 -40.97
C GLY A 67 -18.49 16.64 -39.81
N ASP A 68 -19.55 17.43 -40.04
CA ASP A 68 -20.28 18.15 -39.00
C ASP A 68 -21.43 17.26 -38.49
N HIS A 69 -21.05 16.18 -37.80
CA HIS A 69 -21.96 15.12 -37.35
C HIS A 69 -23.05 15.64 -36.42
N TYR A 70 -22.72 16.58 -35.52
CA TYR A 70 -23.66 17.18 -34.57
C TYR A 70 -24.82 17.90 -35.28
N ARG A 71 -24.54 18.73 -36.30
CA ARG A 71 -25.61 19.39 -37.07
C ARG A 71 -26.40 18.41 -37.93
N ALA A 72 -25.75 17.34 -38.39
CA ALA A 72 -26.45 16.29 -39.13
C ALA A 72 -27.43 15.51 -38.25
N GLU A 73 -27.03 15.13 -37.04
CA GLU A 73 -27.88 14.47 -36.05
C GLU A 73 -29.04 15.37 -35.60
N ARG A 74 -28.81 16.67 -35.39
CA ARG A 74 -29.91 17.60 -35.09
C ARG A 74 -30.93 17.73 -36.21
N LEU A 75 -30.46 17.81 -37.46
CA LEU A 75 -31.35 17.79 -38.62
C LEU A 75 -32.05 16.44 -38.77
N GLU A 76 -31.43 15.35 -38.34
CA GLU A 76 -32.04 14.02 -38.28
C GLU A 76 -33.14 13.97 -37.23
N ALA A 77 -32.90 14.43 -36.00
CA ALA A 77 -33.87 14.47 -34.92
C ALA A 77 -35.06 15.39 -35.26
N ALA A 78 -34.80 16.59 -35.82
CA ALA A 78 -35.84 17.51 -36.24
C ALA A 78 -36.64 16.96 -37.45
N PHE A 79 -35.99 16.21 -38.35
CA PHE A 79 -36.66 15.52 -39.45
C PHE A 79 -37.49 14.34 -38.95
N GLU A 80 -36.99 13.57 -37.99
CA GLU A 80 -37.74 12.50 -37.34
C GLU A 80 -38.94 13.06 -36.59
N ALA A 81 -38.80 14.11 -35.78
CA ALA A 81 -39.95 14.77 -35.14
C ALA A 81 -40.97 15.26 -36.20
N LEU A 82 -40.51 15.85 -37.31
CA LEU A 82 -41.41 16.28 -38.39
C LEU A 82 -42.13 15.10 -39.09
N SER A 83 -41.48 13.94 -39.22
CA SER A 83 -41.99 12.79 -39.98
C SER A 83 -42.69 11.71 -39.13
N LYS A 84 -42.27 11.54 -37.88
CA LYS A 84 -42.69 10.52 -36.91
C LYS A 84 -43.81 11.05 -36.00
N ASP A 85 -43.79 12.33 -35.61
CA ASP A 85 -44.81 12.92 -34.72
C ASP A 85 -46.12 13.32 -35.40
N ILE A 86 -46.44 12.72 -36.55
CA ILE A 86 -47.79 12.81 -37.14
C ILE A 86 -48.12 14.24 -37.61
N VAL A 87 -47.17 15.20 -37.71
CA VAL A 87 -47.49 16.56 -38.19
C VAL A 87 -48.12 16.52 -39.60
N GLU A 88 -47.55 15.75 -40.52
CA GLU A 88 -48.12 15.58 -41.86
C GLU A 88 -49.45 14.81 -41.83
N GLY A 89 -49.62 13.87 -40.89
CA GLY A 89 -50.84 13.10 -40.71
C GLY A 89 -51.99 13.95 -40.16
N ASP A 90 -51.74 14.69 -39.08
CA ASP A 90 -52.67 15.62 -38.45
C ASP A 90 -53.06 16.75 -39.41
N MET A 91 -52.13 17.23 -40.25
CA MET A 91 -52.46 18.23 -41.26
C MET A 91 -53.32 17.69 -42.39
N LYS A 92 -53.06 16.46 -42.86
CA LYS A 92 -53.94 15.79 -43.81
C LYS A 92 -55.32 15.53 -43.18
N GLU A 93 -55.37 15.24 -41.90
CA GLU A 93 -56.62 15.09 -41.15
C GLU A 93 -57.38 16.42 -41.04
N ILE A 94 -56.72 17.53 -40.72
CA ILE A 94 -57.32 18.88 -40.70
C ILE A 94 -57.90 19.23 -42.08
N VAL A 95 -57.15 19.00 -43.16
CA VAL A 95 -57.63 19.21 -44.55
C VAL A 95 -58.81 18.30 -44.86
N ARG A 96 -58.78 17.03 -44.41
CA ARG A 96 -59.90 16.09 -44.57
C ARG A 96 -61.15 16.59 -43.84
N MET A 97 -61.05 16.96 -42.57
CA MET A 97 -62.15 17.49 -41.75
C MET A 97 -62.77 18.75 -42.36
N LEU A 98 -61.92 19.65 -42.88
CA LEU A 98 -62.36 20.85 -43.60
C LEU A 98 -63.06 20.52 -44.93
N SER A 99 -62.60 19.49 -45.65
CA SER A 99 -63.20 19.06 -46.93
C SER A 99 -64.55 18.35 -46.75
N GLU A 100 -64.71 17.60 -45.66
CA GLU A 100 -65.92 16.84 -45.33
C GLU A 100 -67.03 17.73 -44.73
N LYS A 101 -66.78 19.05 -44.59
CA LYS A 101 -67.68 20.00 -43.93
C LYS A 101 -68.14 19.51 -42.54
N GLU A 102 -67.25 18.85 -41.79
CA GLU A 102 -67.62 18.33 -40.47
C GLU A 102 -68.02 19.48 -39.51
N PRO A 103 -69.10 19.35 -38.71
CA PRO A 103 -69.70 20.50 -38.02
C PRO A 103 -68.92 21.02 -36.81
N ARG A 104 -67.77 20.44 -36.47
CA ARG A 104 -67.06 20.73 -35.22
C ARG A 104 -65.80 21.55 -35.47
N ARG A 105 -66.00 22.84 -35.72
CA ARG A 105 -64.93 23.86 -35.77
C ARG A 105 -63.96 23.76 -34.57
N SER A 106 -64.46 23.34 -33.40
CA SER A 106 -63.64 23.10 -32.20
C SER A 106 -62.61 21.99 -32.38
N ALA A 107 -62.96 20.89 -33.05
CA ALA A 107 -62.05 19.76 -33.26
C ALA A 107 -60.94 20.10 -34.27
N ILE A 108 -61.27 20.90 -35.30
CA ILE A 108 -60.28 21.43 -36.25
C ILE A 108 -59.31 22.38 -35.53
N MET A 109 -59.80 23.25 -34.64
CA MET A 109 -58.96 24.18 -33.87
C MET A 109 -58.07 23.46 -32.86
N GLU A 110 -58.59 22.42 -32.19
CA GLU A 110 -57.82 21.59 -31.28
C GLU A 110 -56.67 20.87 -32.01
N LYS A 111 -56.95 20.30 -33.19
CA LYS A 111 -55.91 19.70 -34.03
C LYS A 111 -54.91 20.73 -34.57
N GLN A 112 -55.36 21.93 -34.95
CA GLN A 112 -54.45 23.01 -35.37
C GLN A 112 -53.53 23.47 -34.23
N ALA A 113 -54.02 23.53 -32.99
CA ALA A 113 -53.22 23.83 -31.82
C ALA A 113 -52.19 22.72 -31.54
N GLU A 114 -52.58 21.44 -31.69
CA GLU A 114 -51.68 20.29 -31.57
C GLU A 114 -50.54 20.36 -32.61
N VAL A 115 -50.88 20.65 -33.88
CA VAL A 115 -49.89 20.82 -34.95
C VAL A 115 -48.95 22.00 -34.68
N ALA A 116 -49.48 23.14 -34.22
CA ALA A 116 -48.67 24.30 -33.89
C ALA A 116 -47.67 24.01 -32.74
N ALA A 117 -48.10 23.29 -31.70
CA ALA A 117 -47.23 22.89 -30.59
C ALA A 117 -46.12 21.93 -31.06
N LYS A 118 -46.43 20.98 -31.95
CA LYS A 118 -45.43 20.07 -32.54
C LYS A 118 -44.43 20.80 -33.42
N LEU A 119 -44.88 21.74 -34.25
CA LEU A 119 -44.00 22.58 -35.07
C LEU A 119 -43.08 23.46 -34.20
N GLN A 120 -43.57 23.98 -33.08
CA GLN A 120 -42.74 24.74 -32.13
C GLN A 120 -41.62 23.87 -31.54
N ARG A 121 -41.90 22.63 -31.11
CA ARG A 121 -40.86 21.71 -30.64
C ARG A 121 -39.77 21.47 -31.70
N ILE A 122 -40.15 21.35 -32.97
CA ILE A 122 -39.19 21.17 -34.07
C ILE A 122 -38.32 22.42 -34.26
N VAL A 123 -38.89 23.62 -34.08
CA VAL A 123 -38.11 24.87 -34.04
C VAL A 123 -37.14 24.84 -32.87
N ASP A 124 -37.57 24.41 -31.68
CA ASP A 124 -36.72 24.36 -30.49
C ASP A 124 -35.52 23.38 -30.69
N ILE A 125 -35.74 22.22 -31.30
CA ILE A 125 -34.67 21.26 -31.71
C ILE A 125 -33.65 21.94 -32.65
N LEU A 126 -34.14 22.75 -33.60
CA LEU A 126 -33.30 23.41 -34.60
C LEU A 126 -32.62 24.68 -34.09
N GLU A 127 -33.19 25.34 -33.10
CA GLU A 127 -32.64 26.56 -32.47
C GLU A 127 -31.75 26.27 -31.27
N ASP A 128 -31.60 25.00 -30.89
CA ASP A 128 -30.85 24.61 -29.67
C ASP A 128 -31.52 25.13 -28.41
N ARG A 129 -32.83 25.36 -28.52
CA ARG A 129 -33.73 25.77 -27.44
C ARG A 129 -34.52 24.59 -26.90
N LEU A 130 -34.17 23.37 -27.30
CA LEU A 130 -34.58 22.21 -26.54
C LEU A 130 -34.16 22.47 -25.08
N PRO A 131 -35.03 22.22 -24.10
CA PRO A 131 -34.52 21.80 -22.81
C PRO A 131 -33.67 20.56 -23.13
N ASN A 132 -32.34 20.73 -23.19
CA ASN A 132 -31.42 19.61 -22.96
C ASN A 132 -32.02 18.83 -21.80
N ASP A 133 -32.12 17.51 -21.94
CA ASP A 133 -32.66 16.60 -20.92
C ASP A 133 -32.49 17.22 -19.55
N ASP A 134 -33.62 17.69 -19.01
CA ASP A 134 -33.72 18.57 -17.84
C ASP A 134 -32.68 18.05 -16.84
N PRO A 135 -31.54 18.72 -16.61
CA PRO A 135 -30.53 18.21 -15.69
C PRO A 135 -31.18 17.94 -14.33
N ASP A 136 -32.16 18.76 -13.98
CA ASP A 136 -33.17 18.53 -12.94
C ASP A 136 -33.82 17.13 -12.98
N LYS A 137 -34.30 16.61 -14.12
CA LYS A 137 -34.87 15.25 -14.25
C LYS A 137 -33.84 14.14 -14.16
N GLU A 138 -32.61 14.36 -14.65
CA GLU A 138 -31.53 13.40 -14.46
C GLU A 138 -31.10 13.34 -12.99
N LEU A 139 -30.98 14.49 -12.34
CA LEU A 139 -30.79 14.64 -10.90
C LEU A 139 -31.95 14.04 -10.12
N GLU A 140 -33.20 14.19 -10.57
CA GLU A 140 -34.37 13.60 -9.93
C GLU A 140 -34.35 12.07 -10.04
N LYS A 141 -33.93 11.51 -11.18
CA LYS A 141 -33.70 10.05 -11.33
C LYS A 141 -32.55 9.56 -10.46
N LEU A 142 -31.47 10.32 -10.34
CA LEU A 142 -30.37 9.96 -9.45
C LEU A 142 -30.74 10.02 -7.98
N ARG A 143 -31.46 11.06 -7.56
CA ARG A 143 -32.01 11.15 -6.21
C ARG A 143 -33.00 10.03 -5.94
N ALA A 144 -33.78 9.59 -6.94
CA ALA A 144 -34.62 8.41 -6.83
C ALA A 144 -33.79 7.13 -6.66
N LEU A 145 -32.76 6.91 -7.50
CA LEU A 145 -31.82 5.78 -7.38
C LEU A 145 -31.08 5.75 -6.04
N GLN A 146 -30.60 6.91 -5.58
CA GLN A 146 -29.93 7.08 -4.29
C GLN A 146 -30.90 6.81 -3.14
N LYS A 147 -32.15 7.26 -3.25
CA LYS A 147 -33.20 6.94 -2.27
C LYS A 147 -33.55 5.46 -2.27
N GLU A 148 -33.63 4.81 -3.43
CA GLU A 148 -33.82 3.36 -3.52
C GLU A 148 -32.62 2.60 -2.93
N LEU A 149 -31.40 3.08 -3.16
CA LEU A 149 -30.19 2.56 -2.56
C LEU A 149 -30.21 2.70 -1.03
N ASP A 150 -30.67 3.85 -0.53
CA ASP A 150 -30.84 4.12 0.89
C ASP A 150 -31.95 3.25 1.50
N GLU A 151 -33.04 3.00 0.78
CA GLU A 151 -34.12 2.10 1.20
C GLU A 151 -33.63 0.64 1.23
N ILE A 152 -32.83 0.21 0.26
CA ILE A 152 -32.20 -1.13 0.26
C ILE A 152 -31.17 -1.23 1.36
N GLN A 153 -30.35 -0.20 1.56
CA GLN A 153 -29.37 -0.17 2.63
C GLN A 153 -30.03 -0.15 4.00
N LYS A 154 -31.12 0.62 4.16
CA LYS A 154 -31.92 0.64 5.38
C LYS A 154 -32.64 -0.68 5.60
N ALA A 155 -33.22 -1.30 4.57
CA ALA A 155 -33.81 -2.63 4.67
C ALA A 155 -32.74 -3.69 5.00
N HIS A 156 -31.56 -3.59 4.40
CA HIS A 156 -30.41 -4.44 4.72
C HIS A 156 -29.91 -4.18 6.15
N ASP A 157 -29.85 -2.95 6.62
CA ASP A 157 -29.41 -2.59 7.98
C ASP A 157 -30.46 -2.94 9.04
N GLU A 158 -31.75 -2.75 8.75
CA GLU A 158 -32.87 -3.22 9.56
C GLU A 158 -32.89 -4.74 9.58
N ARG A 159 -32.60 -5.41 8.46
CA ARG A 159 -32.51 -6.87 8.40
C ARG A 159 -31.23 -7.39 9.05
N MET A 160 -30.11 -6.68 8.96
CA MET A 160 -28.89 -6.99 9.71
C MET A 160 -29.08 -6.72 11.19
N LYS A 161 -29.91 -5.74 11.58
CA LYS A 161 -30.36 -5.58 12.97
C LYS A 161 -31.37 -6.65 13.36
N GLU A 162 -32.24 -7.11 12.46
CA GLU A 162 -33.12 -8.23 12.72
C GLU A 162 -32.34 -9.53 12.80
N LEU A 163 -31.33 -9.74 11.95
CA LEU A 163 -30.39 -10.86 11.97
C LEU A 163 -29.41 -10.73 13.12
N GLN A 164 -28.99 -9.53 13.53
CA GLN A 164 -28.20 -9.33 14.74
C GLN A 164 -29.07 -9.49 15.97
N THR A 165 -30.35 -9.13 15.94
CA THR A 165 -31.28 -9.41 17.04
C THR A 165 -31.79 -10.84 16.98
N LEU A 166 -31.77 -11.52 15.82
CA LEU A 166 -32.01 -12.95 15.67
C LEU A 166 -30.77 -13.73 16.05
N ASP A 167 -29.57 -13.24 15.75
CA ASP A 167 -28.24 -13.76 16.13
C ASP A 167 -27.95 -13.37 17.58
N GLU A 168 -28.53 -12.31 18.15
CA GLU A 168 -28.57 -12.05 19.59
C GLU A 168 -29.62 -12.93 20.24
N LYS A 169 -30.80 -13.16 19.64
CA LYS A 169 -31.80 -14.12 20.16
C LYS A 169 -31.39 -15.57 19.95
N LEU A 170 -30.58 -15.87 18.94
CA LEU A 170 -29.93 -17.15 18.65
C LEU A 170 -28.58 -17.22 19.36
N GLN A 171 -27.93 -16.14 19.79
CA GLN A 171 -26.84 -16.18 20.79
C GLN A 171 -27.41 -16.36 22.20
N ASP A 172 -28.59 -15.80 22.45
CA ASP A 172 -29.36 -16.01 23.68
C ASP A 172 -29.99 -17.42 23.70
N ALA A 173 -30.19 -18.06 22.53
CA ALA A 173 -30.77 -19.41 22.41
C ALA A 173 -29.76 -20.53 22.11
N ALA A 174 -28.83 -20.34 21.17
CA ALA A 174 -27.55 -21.07 21.06
C ALA A 174 -26.57 -20.41 22.03
N SER A 175 -26.80 -20.75 23.30
CA SER A 175 -26.14 -20.31 24.54
C SER A 175 -24.83 -19.55 24.36
N GLU A 176 -24.66 -18.42 25.07
CA GLU A 176 -23.37 -17.78 25.41
C GLU A 176 -22.20 -18.77 25.61
N GLU A 177 -22.51 -19.98 26.09
CA GLU A 177 -21.61 -21.12 26.23
C GLU A 177 -20.89 -21.53 24.92
N THR A 178 -21.51 -21.41 23.74
CA THR A 178 -20.91 -21.76 22.42
C THR A 178 -19.88 -20.72 21.97
N LYS A 179 -20.19 -19.44 22.20
CA LYS A 179 -19.31 -18.31 21.93
C LYS A 179 -18.14 -18.29 22.92
N GLU A 180 -18.43 -18.48 24.20
CA GLU A 180 -17.41 -18.63 25.25
C GLU A 180 -16.51 -19.85 24.96
N ALA A 181 -17.08 -20.96 24.49
CA ALA A 181 -16.30 -22.13 24.07
C ALA A 181 -15.41 -21.85 22.85
N LYS A 182 -15.90 -21.10 21.84
CA LYS A 182 -15.08 -20.71 20.68
C LYS A 182 -13.95 -19.76 21.07
N GLU A 183 -14.23 -18.73 21.87
CA GLU A 183 -13.23 -17.78 22.36
C GLU A 183 -12.18 -18.46 23.25
N LYS A 184 -12.62 -19.37 24.14
CA LYS A 184 -11.72 -20.23 24.92
C LYS A 184 -10.88 -21.12 24.01
N MET A 185 -11.46 -21.70 22.95
CA MET A 185 -10.70 -22.53 22.01
C MET A 185 -9.67 -21.72 21.21
N ASP A 186 -9.98 -20.48 20.82
CA ASP A 186 -9.05 -19.58 20.17
C ASP A 186 -7.92 -19.11 21.12
N GLU A 187 -8.23 -18.84 22.38
CA GLU A 187 -7.22 -18.56 23.42
C GLU A 187 -6.31 -19.79 23.64
N LEU A 188 -6.90 -20.99 23.66
CA LEU A 188 -6.17 -22.25 23.84
C LEU A 188 -5.26 -22.55 22.66
N LEU A 189 -5.73 -22.40 21.41
CA LEU A 189 -4.91 -22.57 20.22
C LEU A 189 -3.72 -21.60 20.21
N LYS A 190 -3.96 -20.33 20.52
CA LYS A 190 -2.89 -19.33 20.59
C LYS A 190 -1.85 -19.67 21.65
N LYS A 191 -2.27 -20.00 22.87
CA LYS A 191 -1.38 -20.40 23.96
C LYS A 191 -0.65 -21.71 23.65
N GLN A 192 -1.31 -22.64 22.97
CA GLN A 192 -0.68 -23.88 22.57
C GLN A 192 0.41 -23.66 21.51
N GLN A 193 0.18 -22.74 20.58
CA GLN A 193 1.17 -22.38 19.57
C GLN A 193 2.39 -21.69 20.20
N GLU A 194 2.17 -20.78 21.15
CA GLU A 194 3.26 -20.18 21.94
C GLU A 194 4.05 -21.22 22.75
N LEU A 195 3.34 -22.22 23.32
CA LEU A 195 3.97 -23.34 24.02
C LEU A 195 4.73 -24.26 23.06
N LEU A 196 4.20 -24.54 21.87
CA LEU A 196 4.88 -25.29 20.83
C LEU A 196 6.16 -24.63 20.39
N ASP A 197 6.14 -23.33 20.13
CA ASP A 197 7.35 -22.60 19.76
C ASP A 197 8.40 -22.69 20.86
N ARG A 198 8.01 -22.57 22.14
CA ARG A 198 8.92 -22.75 23.28
C ARG A 198 9.41 -24.19 23.44
N THR A 199 8.56 -25.18 23.18
CA THR A 199 8.89 -26.61 23.36
C THR A 199 9.73 -27.11 22.20
N GLU A 200 9.50 -26.64 20.97
CA GLU A 200 10.33 -26.89 19.80
C GLU A 200 11.69 -26.22 19.92
N LYS A 201 11.75 -25.01 20.50
CA LYS A 201 13.01 -24.37 20.91
C LYS A 201 13.78 -25.23 21.93
N ALA A 202 13.08 -25.86 22.88
CA ALA A 202 13.68 -26.79 23.84
C ALA A 202 14.05 -28.15 23.22
N ALA A 203 13.29 -28.64 22.24
CA ALA A 203 13.53 -29.92 21.57
C ALA A 203 14.60 -29.88 20.50
N ALA A 204 14.78 -28.74 19.83
CA ALA A 204 15.92 -28.49 18.94
C ALA A 204 17.27 -28.61 19.68
N LYS A 205 17.28 -28.31 21.00
CA LYS A 205 18.42 -28.50 21.91
C LYS A 205 18.76 -29.98 22.15
N ASP A 206 17.76 -30.87 22.12
CA ASP A 206 17.92 -32.31 22.36
C ASP A 206 18.17 -33.08 21.05
N ARG A 207 17.49 -32.71 19.94
CA ARG A 207 17.68 -33.33 18.61
C ARG A 207 19.09 -33.23 18.06
N SER A 208 19.85 -32.17 18.38
CA SER A 208 21.24 -32.07 17.94
C SER A 208 22.12 -33.16 18.56
N SER A 209 21.76 -33.67 19.74
CA SER A 209 22.50 -34.75 20.41
C SER A 209 22.26 -36.14 19.82
N GLU A 210 21.04 -36.44 19.36
CA GLU A 210 20.73 -37.71 18.67
C GLU A 210 21.30 -37.73 17.25
N LEU A 211 21.31 -36.58 16.56
CA LEU A 211 21.97 -36.43 15.26
C LEU A 211 23.49 -36.57 15.37
N GLU A 212 24.12 -36.13 16.47
CA GLU A 212 25.53 -36.39 16.77
C GLU A 212 25.81 -37.86 17.13
N GLU A 213 24.91 -38.57 17.84
CA GLU A 213 25.11 -40.01 18.09
C GLU A 213 25.04 -40.83 16.79
N ASN A 214 24.13 -40.44 15.89
CA ASN A 214 24.04 -41.03 14.56
C ASN A 214 25.22 -40.61 13.66
N GLY A 215 25.71 -39.37 13.80
CA GLY A 215 26.95 -38.89 13.19
C GLY A 215 28.17 -39.71 13.64
N ARG A 216 28.33 -39.93 14.95
CA ARG A 216 29.39 -40.79 15.52
C ARG A 216 29.30 -42.23 15.03
N LYS A 217 28.10 -42.80 14.90
CA LYS A 217 27.92 -44.14 14.32
C LYS A 217 28.29 -44.17 12.84
N LEU A 218 27.98 -43.11 12.08
CA LEU A 218 28.40 -42.95 10.69
C LEU A 218 29.91 -42.78 10.56
N ASP A 219 30.54 -41.97 11.40
CA ASP A 219 31.99 -41.78 11.42
C ASP A 219 32.72 -43.05 11.88
N GLU A 220 32.16 -43.81 12.82
CA GLU A 220 32.70 -45.12 13.20
C GLU A 220 32.56 -46.14 12.06
N MET A 221 31.52 -46.04 11.23
CA MET A 221 31.37 -46.82 10.00
C MET A 221 32.37 -46.39 8.93
N PHE A 222 32.57 -45.08 8.71
CA PHE A 222 33.55 -44.55 7.77
C PHE A 222 34.99 -44.85 8.20
N ALA A 223 35.31 -44.76 9.49
CA ALA A 223 36.62 -45.14 10.02
C ALA A 223 36.89 -46.63 9.83
N LYS A 224 35.89 -47.50 10.03
CA LYS A 224 36.01 -48.95 9.72
C LYS A 224 36.19 -49.21 8.22
N GLU A 225 35.56 -48.41 7.36
CA GLU A 225 35.70 -48.48 5.91
C GLU A 225 37.06 -47.94 5.42
N GLU A 226 37.56 -46.87 6.03
CA GLU A 226 38.88 -46.31 5.76
C GLU A 226 39.99 -47.23 6.26
N ASP A 227 39.84 -47.86 7.42
CA ASP A 227 40.75 -48.90 7.91
C ASP A 227 40.77 -50.12 6.97
N ALA A 228 39.61 -50.49 6.43
CA ALA A 228 39.51 -51.54 5.43
C ALA A 228 40.21 -51.11 4.12
N ALA A 229 40.04 -49.86 3.69
CA ALA A 229 40.70 -49.30 2.51
C ALA A 229 42.22 -49.17 2.68
N ARG A 230 42.71 -48.76 3.85
CA ARG A 230 44.13 -48.70 4.21
C ARG A 230 44.75 -50.09 4.20
N LYS A 231 44.12 -51.08 4.85
CA LYS A 231 44.53 -52.49 4.78
C LYS A 231 44.54 -53.02 3.35
N ASN A 232 43.61 -52.57 2.51
CA ASN A 232 43.59 -52.94 1.09
C ASN A 232 44.73 -52.27 0.31
N SER A 233 45.07 -51.01 0.62
CA SER A 233 46.19 -50.28 0.01
C SER A 233 47.55 -50.88 0.41
N GLU A 234 47.73 -51.29 1.67
CA GLU A 234 48.90 -52.03 2.13
C GLU A 234 49.02 -53.40 1.45
N ASN A 235 47.89 -54.07 1.22
CA ASN A 235 47.88 -55.31 0.44
C ASN A 235 48.25 -55.08 -1.03
N VAL A 236 47.90 -53.92 -1.60
CA VAL A 236 48.31 -53.53 -2.97
C VAL A 236 49.80 -53.20 -3.03
N GLU A 237 50.37 -52.50 -2.04
CA GLU A 237 51.82 -52.28 -1.96
C GLU A 237 52.58 -53.58 -1.72
N ARG A 238 52.12 -54.44 -0.81
CA ARG A 238 52.69 -55.78 -0.62
C ARG A 238 52.65 -56.60 -1.91
N ARG A 239 51.60 -56.46 -2.74
CA ARG A 239 51.54 -57.09 -4.07
C ARG A 239 52.58 -56.52 -5.03
N LYS A 240 52.80 -55.20 -5.04
CA LYS A 240 53.85 -54.57 -5.86
C LYS A 240 55.25 -55.00 -5.42
N ASP A 241 55.50 -55.06 -4.11
CA ASP A 241 56.77 -55.55 -3.56
C ASP A 241 56.98 -57.03 -3.87
N LEU A 242 55.92 -57.83 -3.81
CA LEU A 242 55.96 -59.25 -4.21
C LEU A 242 56.20 -59.40 -5.71
N GLU A 243 55.58 -58.59 -6.56
CA GLU A 243 55.84 -58.57 -8.01
C GLU A 243 57.27 -58.16 -8.33
N ALA A 244 57.81 -57.13 -7.67
CA ALA A 244 59.19 -56.71 -7.82
C ALA A 244 60.17 -57.80 -7.36
N ALA A 245 59.86 -58.48 -6.25
CA ALA A 245 60.64 -59.62 -5.76
C ALA A 245 60.57 -60.80 -6.73
N LEU A 246 59.39 -61.11 -7.30
CA LEU A 246 59.22 -62.15 -8.30
C LEU A 246 59.92 -61.82 -9.62
N GLU A 247 59.96 -60.55 -10.03
CA GLU A 247 60.70 -60.12 -11.22
C GLU A 247 62.21 -60.26 -10.99
N LYS A 248 62.69 -59.89 -9.81
CA LYS A 248 64.09 -60.11 -9.40
C LYS A 248 64.44 -61.59 -9.35
N LEU A 249 63.53 -62.43 -8.82
CA LEU A 249 63.69 -63.88 -8.79
C LEU A 249 63.71 -64.47 -10.21
N ARG A 250 62.85 -63.98 -11.12
CA ARG A 250 62.86 -64.39 -12.53
C ARG A 250 64.17 -64.04 -13.22
N LYS A 251 64.71 -62.83 -12.98
CA LYS A 251 66.04 -62.42 -13.49
C LYS A 251 67.15 -63.33 -12.96
N MET A 252 67.13 -63.64 -11.67
CA MET A 252 68.06 -64.60 -11.06
C MET A 252 67.92 -66.00 -11.68
N ILE A 253 66.69 -66.51 -11.87
CA ILE A 253 66.43 -67.81 -12.50
C ILE A 253 66.91 -67.84 -13.95
N ASP A 254 66.75 -66.74 -14.70
CA ASP A 254 67.24 -66.65 -16.09
C ASP A 254 68.76 -66.53 -16.18
N GLU A 255 69.41 -65.87 -15.21
CA GLU A 255 70.87 -65.84 -15.05
C GLU A 255 71.42 -67.21 -14.64
N GLU A 256 70.73 -67.91 -13.74
CA GLU A 256 71.10 -69.23 -13.24
C GLU A 256 70.86 -70.32 -14.30
N ARG A 257 69.80 -70.18 -15.12
CA ARG A 257 69.57 -70.96 -16.36
C ARG A 257 70.69 -70.84 -17.37
N LYS A 258 71.34 -69.68 -17.46
CA LYS A 258 72.51 -69.47 -18.32
C LYS A 258 73.80 -70.03 -17.72
N ALA A 259 73.86 -70.21 -16.40
CA ALA A 259 75.07 -70.58 -15.69
C ALA A 259 75.19 -72.09 -15.36
N GLN A 260 74.09 -72.80 -15.04
CA GLN A 260 74.15 -74.18 -14.55
C GLN A 260 72.95 -75.04 -14.98
N GLY A 261 73.23 -76.30 -15.35
CA GLY A 261 72.26 -77.23 -15.95
C GLY A 261 71.15 -77.70 -15.01
N GLN A 262 69.91 -77.60 -15.52
CA GLN A 262 68.63 -78.27 -15.26
C GLN A 262 68.21 -78.79 -13.86
N SER A 263 69.10 -79.20 -12.94
CA SER A 263 68.70 -79.86 -11.69
C SER A 263 68.32 -78.93 -10.53
N SER A 264 68.69 -77.64 -10.57
CA SER A 264 68.26 -76.65 -9.57
C SER A 264 66.87 -76.06 -9.88
N LEU A 265 66.44 -76.11 -11.14
CA LEU A 265 65.16 -75.56 -11.61
C LEU A 265 63.93 -76.34 -11.12
N ASP A 266 64.06 -77.66 -10.94
CA ASP A 266 62.95 -78.51 -10.51
C ASP A 266 62.56 -78.25 -9.05
N ARG A 267 63.52 -77.87 -8.19
CA ARG A 267 63.23 -77.51 -6.78
C ARG A 267 62.60 -76.12 -6.65
N MET A 268 63.06 -75.14 -7.42
CA MET A 268 62.44 -73.81 -7.43
C MET A 268 61.02 -73.83 -8.05
N ALA A 269 60.75 -74.76 -8.98
CA ALA A 269 59.40 -74.94 -9.54
C ALA A 269 58.41 -75.52 -8.52
N GLU A 270 58.86 -76.39 -7.60
CA GLU A 270 58.02 -76.87 -6.48
C GLU A 270 57.74 -75.76 -5.46
N ASP A 271 58.72 -74.93 -5.11
CA ASP A 271 58.54 -73.82 -4.17
C ASP A 271 57.63 -72.70 -4.73
N LEU A 272 57.69 -72.44 -6.04
CA LEU A 272 56.76 -71.52 -6.71
C LEU A 272 55.33 -72.07 -6.82
N LYS A 273 55.16 -73.40 -6.91
CA LYS A 273 53.84 -74.03 -6.89
C LYS A 273 53.19 -73.94 -5.50
N ALA A 274 53.98 -74.06 -4.44
CA ALA A 274 53.52 -73.88 -3.06
C ALA A 274 53.16 -72.42 -2.72
N LEU A 275 53.76 -71.44 -3.39
CA LEU A 275 53.38 -70.02 -3.30
C LEU A 275 52.11 -69.70 -4.10
N GLY A 276 51.90 -70.36 -5.24
CA GLY A 276 50.67 -70.21 -6.05
C GLY A 276 49.41 -70.76 -5.37
N GLU A 277 49.52 -71.81 -4.56
CA GLU A 277 48.37 -72.40 -3.83
C GLU A 277 47.94 -71.56 -2.61
N LYS A 278 48.78 -70.63 -2.11
CA LYS A 278 48.40 -69.68 -1.03
C LYS A 278 47.74 -68.39 -1.54
N GLN A 279 47.59 -68.23 -2.86
CA GLN A 279 47.01 -67.05 -3.50
C GLN A 279 45.52 -67.22 -3.88
N ALA A 280 44.91 -68.37 -3.54
CA ALA A 280 43.56 -68.75 -3.98
C ALA A 280 42.40 -68.33 -3.04
N ASP A 281 42.65 -67.75 -1.86
CA ASP A 281 41.60 -67.38 -0.89
C ASP A 281 41.41 -65.85 -0.72
N ILE A 282 41.71 -65.04 -1.73
CA ILE A 282 41.39 -63.60 -1.70
C ILE A 282 40.28 -63.33 -2.70
N GLU A 283 39.11 -63.01 -2.17
CA GLU A 283 37.90 -62.63 -2.91
C GLU A 283 38.22 -61.62 -4.00
N THR A 284 37.84 -61.97 -5.23
CA THR A 284 38.16 -61.18 -6.41
C THR A 284 37.39 -59.86 -6.42
N PRO A 285 38.05 -58.74 -6.79
CA PRO A 285 37.46 -57.40 -6.86
C PRO A 285 36.27 -57.27 -7.83
N GLU A 286 36.02 -58.28 -8.67
CA GLU A 286 34.83 -58.33 -9.53
C GLU A 286 33.51 -58.45 -8.75
N LYS A 287 33.48 -59.14 -7.59
CA LYS A 287 32.23 -59.25 -6.79
C LYS A 287 31.92 -57.98 -6.01
N ALA A 288 32.94 -57.28 -5.51
CA ALA A 288 32.78 -55.97 -4.87
C ALA A 288 32.37 -54.89 -5.89
N LYS A 289 32.88 -54.99 -7.13
CA LYS A 289 32.48 -54.12 -8.23
C LYS A 289 31.06 -54.41 -8.72
N GLU A 290 30.62 -55.67 -8.74
CA GLU A 290 29.22 -56.05 -9.04
C GLU A 290 28.23 -55.57 -7.96
N ALA A 291 28.61 -55.59 -6.68
CA ALA A 291 27.80 -55.04 -5.60
C ALA A 291 27.65 -53.51 -5.71
N ALA A 292 28.76 -52.79 -5.88
CA ALA A 292 28.73 -51.34 -6.07
C ALA A 292 28.01 -50.90 -7.35
N LEU A 293 28.09 -51.68 -8.44
CA LEU A 293 27.35 -51.40 -9.68
C LEU A 293 25.86 -51.71 -9.56
N ARG A 294 25.45 -52.65 -8.70
CA ARG A 294 24.03 -52.87 -8.36
C ARG A 294 23.45 -51.72 -7.56
N ASP A 295 24.18 -51.25 -6.55
CA ASP A 295 23.72 -50.14 -5.69
C ASP A 295 23.65 -48.81 -6.47
N LEU A 296 24.60 -48.59 -7.41
CA LEU A 296 24.57 -47.45 -8.32
C LEU A 296 23.41 -47.55 -9.34
N SER A 297 23.10 -48.76 -9.81
CA SER A 297 21.96 -49.02 -10.71
C SER A 297 20.62 -48.75 -10.04
N GLU A 298 20.44 -49.17 -8.78
CA GLU A 298 19.22 -48.88 -7.99
C GLU A 298 19.06 -47.39 -7.70
N ALA A 299 20.16 -46.66 -7.49
CA ALA A 299 20.13 -45.21 -7.30
C ALA A 299 19.72 -44.47 -8.59
N ILE A 300 20.16 -44.94 -9.75
CA ILE A 300 19.78 -44.37 -11.05
C ILE A 300 18.31 -44.63 -11.38
N GLU A 301 17.78 -45.82 -11.10
CA GLU A 301 16.34 -46.10 -11.27
C GLU A 301 15.44 -45.21 -10.39
N LYS A 302 15.86 -44.91 -9.15
CA LYS A 302 15.12 -44.00 -8.26
C LYS A 302 15.11 -42.55 -8.76
N ILE A 303 16.18 -42.11 -9.42
CA ILE A 303 16.25 -40.76 -10.03
C ILE A 303 15.35 -40.67 -11.26
N ASP A 304 15.31 -41.71 -12.09
CA ASP A 304 14.42 -41.78 -13.25
C ASP A 304 12.92 -41.85 -12.86
N ASP A 305 12.59 -42.52 -11.75
CA ASP A 305 11.23 -42.54 -11.20
C ASP A 305 10.77 -41.17 -10.65
N LEU A 306 11.70 -40.39 -10.05
CA LEU A 306 11.40 -39.02 -9.61
C LEU A 306 11.20 -38.08 -10.82
N ALA A 307 12.02 -38.21 -11.86
CA ALA A 307 11.87 -37.44 -13.10
C ALA A 307 10.58 -37.80 -13.87
N ARG A 308 10.09 -39.04 -13.78
CA ARG A 308 8.77 -39.43 -14.32
C ARG A 308 7.62 -38.81 -13.52
N LYS A 309 7.68 -38.83 -12.19
CA LYS A 309 6.66 -38.19 -11.33
C LYS A 309 6.58 -36.68 -11.55
N GLU A 310 7.70 -36.02 -11.79
CA GLU A 310 7.74 -34.59 -12.09
C GLU A 310 7.12 -34.27 -13.47
N ARG A 311 7.32 -35.15 -14.47
CA ARG A 311 6.66 -35.03 -15.78
C ARG A 311 5.16 -35.32 -15.71
N GLU A 312 4.72 -36.26 -14.88
CA GLU A 312 3.28 -36.53 -14.64
C GLU A 312 2.60 -35.35 -13.90
N LEU A 313 3.30 -34.70 -12.97
CA LEU A 313 2.84 -33.47 -12.29
C LEU A 313 2.75 -32.27 -13.25
N ALA A 314 3.70 -32.15 -14.18
CA ALA A 314 3.67 -31.12 -15.24
C ALA A 314 2.59 -31.39 -16.30
N GLN A 315 2.27 -32.66 -16.58
CA GLN A 315 1.24 -33.04 -17.54
C GLN A 315 -0.17 -32.83 -16.94
N THR A 316 -0.36 -33.12 -15.66
CA THR A 316 -1.63 -32.90 -14.92
C THR A 316 -1.94 -31.43 -14.65
N THR A 317 -0.92 -30.56 -14.56
CA THR A 317 -1.12 -29.09 -14.54
C THR A 317 -1.44 -28.52 -15.92
N ARG A 318 -0.95 -29.15 -17.00
CA ARG A 318 -1.23 -28.74 -18.38
C ARG A 318 -2.62 -29.17 -18.86
N GLU A 319 -3.08 -30.36 -18.46
CA GLU A 319 -4.43 -30.86 -18.78
C GLU A 319 -5.55 -30.10 -18.04
N LYS A 320 -5.24 -29.40 -16.94
CA LYS A 320 -6.19 -28.52 -16.22
C LYS A 320 -6.31 -27.11 -16.81
N ALA A 321 -5.52 -26.77 -17.84
CA ALA A 321 -5.50 -25.44 -18.46
C ALA A 321 -6.36 -25.33 -19.74
N GLU A 322 -7.10 -26.37 -20.14
CA GLU A 322 -7.83 -26.42 -21.43
C GLU A 322 -9.37 -26.23 -21.33
N SER A 323 -9.89 -25.46 -20.37
CA SER A 323 -11.33 -25.16 -20.30
C SER A 323 -11.65 -23.65 -20.31
N GLY A 324 -11.85 -23.06 -21.50
CA GLY A 324 -12.63 -21.82 -21.69
C GLY A 324 -12.00 -20.70 -22.54
N PRO A 325 -12.60 -20.27 -23.68
CA PRO A 325 -11.99 -19.29 -24.59
C PRO A 325 -12.15 -17.78 -24.25
N SER A 326 -12.77 -17.39 -23.12
CA SER A 326 -13.08 -15.96 -22.87
C SER A 326 -12.02 -15.19 -22.07
N GLU A 327 -11.14 -15.87 -21.32
CA GLU A 327 -10.04 -15.21 -20.58
C GLU A 327 -8.81 -14.91 -21.44
N LEU A 328 -8.72 -15.55 -22.62
CA LEU A 328 -7.55 -15.49 -23.49
C LEU A 328 -7.46 -14.13 -24.20
N SER A 329 -8.59 -13.51 -24.55
CA SER A 329 -8.60 -12.18 -25.19
C SER A 329 -8.22 -11.05 -24.22
N ARG A 330 -8.60 -11.15 -22.95
CA ARG A 330 -8.27 -10.14 -21.92
C ARG A 330 -6.78 -10.19 -21.53
N ARG A 331 -6.23 -11.41 -21.43
CA ARG A 331 -4.79 -11.62 -21.19
C ARG A 331 -3.90 -11.20 -22.36
N ILE A 332 -4.39 -11.28 -23.60
CA ILE A 332 -3.63 -10.82 -24.77
C ILE A 332 -3.46 -9.28 -24.77
N GLU A 333 -4.46 -8.54 -24.28
CA GLU A 333 -4.43 -7.07 -24.22
C GLU A 333 -3.58 -6.55 -23.04
N GLU A 334 -3.68 -7.18 -21.87
CA GLU A 334 -2.81 -6.91 -20.71
C GLU A 334 -1.33 -7.26 -21.00
N SER A 335 -1.09 -8.40 -21.66
CA SER A 335 0.26 -8.77 -22.12
C SER A 335 0.82 -7.79 -23.15
N GLY A 336 -0.03 -7.18 -23.99
CA GLY A 336 0.41 -6.17 -24.98
C GLY A 336 0.99 -4.90 -24.34
N ASN A 337 0.39 -4.42 -23.25
CA ASN A 337 0.85 -3.22 -22.54
C ASN A 337 2.10 -3.48 -21.70
N GLU A 338 2.22 -4.67 -21.10
CA GLU A 338 3.43 -5.08 -20.38
C GLU A 338 4.61 -5.32 -21.33
N ILE A 339 4.36 -5.86 -22.53
CA ILE A 339 5.39 -6.00 -23.59
C ILE A 339 5.87 -4.62 -24.08
N ALA A 340 4.99 -3.62 -24.17
CA ALA A 340 5.38 -2.26 -24.58
C ALA A 340 6.26 -1.55 -23.53
N LYS A 341 5.94 -1.74 -22.23
CA LYS A 341 6.74 -1.21 -21.12
C LYS A 341 8.09 -1.92 -21.00
N ALA A 342 8.11 -3.25 -21.08
CA ALA A 342 9.33 -4.05 -21.08
C ALA A 342 10.23 -3.76 -22.30
N LYS A 343 9.65 -3.37 -23.43
CA LYS A 343 10.40 -2.95 -24.62
C LYS A 343 11.08 -1.60 -24.44
N ALA A 344 10.43 -0.63 -23.78
CA ALA A 344 11.02 0.69 -23.49
C ALA A 344 12.14 0.61 -22.43
N GLU A 345 11.97 -0.24 -21.41
CA GLU A 345 12.99 -0.51 -20.40
C GLU A 345 14.15 -1.33 -21.00
N GLY A 346 13.83 -2.31 -21.85
CA GLY A 346 14.80 -3.07 -22.63
C GLY A 346 15.63 -2.20 -23.58
N GLU A 347 15.07 -1.16 -24.20
CA GLU A 347 15.82 -0.23 -25.08
C GLU A 347 16.83 0.62 -24.28
N LYS A 348 16.46 1.11 -23.09
CA LYS A 348 17.38 1.83 -22.17
C LYS A 348 18.50 0.93 -21.66
N GLU A 349 18.17 -0.31 -21.30
CA GLU A 349 19.14 -1.30 -20.85
C GLU A 349 20.04 -1.79 -21.99
N GLN A 350 19.52 -1.86 -23.22
CA GLN A 350 20.28 -2.19 -24.42
C GLN A 350 21.27 -1.08 -24.79
N GLU A 351 20.96 0.21 -24.57
CA GLU A 351 21.88 1.33 -24.80
C GLU A 351 23.00 1.40 -23.73
N SER A 352 22.65 1.19 -22.46
CA SER A 352 23.62 1.01 -21.36
C SER A 352 24.55 -0.18 -21.63
N THR A 353 23.98 -1.31 -22.07
CA THR A 353 24.74 -2.53 -22.39
C THR A 353 25.59 -2.37 -23.64
N ARG A 354 25.13 -1.65 -24.68
CA ARG A 354 25.96 -1.31 -25.86
C ARG A 354 27.18 -0.46 -25.46
N THR A 355 27.01 0.46 -24.52
CA THR A 355 28.10 1.30 -24.02
C THR A 355 29.10 0.49 -23.19
N ARG A 356 28.61 -0.44 -22.35
CA ARG A 356 29.45 -1.41 -21.60
C ARG A 356 30.18 -2.38 -22.52
N MET A 357 29.52 -2.91 -23.55
CA MET A 357 30.17 -3.79 -24.53
C MET A 357 31.22 -3.05 -25.35
N ARG A 358 31.01 -1.76 -25.66
CA ARG A 358 31.99 -0.95 -26.38
C ARG A 358 33.23 -0.66 -25.52
N SER A 359 33.07 -0.34 -24.23
CA SER A 359 34.22 -0.15 -23.33
C SER A 359 34.95 -1.45 -23.04
N ALA A 360 34.23 -2.56 -22.82
CA ALA A 360 34.82 -3.88 -22.61
C ALA A 360 35.60 -4.37 -23.85
N ARG A 361 35.05 -4.16 -25.06
CA ARG A 361 35.74 -4.51 -26.32
C ARG A 361 37.01 -3.69 -26.53
N LEU A 362 36.99 -2.39 -26.21
CA LEU A 362 38.20 -1.54 -26.29
C LEU A 362 39.27 -1.98 -25.28
N ALA A 363 38.87 -2.42 -24.09
CA ALA A 363 39.79 -2.99 -23.10
C ALA A 363 40.35 -4.35 -23.55
N GLU A 364 39.55 -5.19 -24.21
CA GLU A 364 39.99 -6.47 -24.78
C GLU A 364 40.96 -6.27 -25.97
N GLU A 365 40.68 -5.30 -26.84
CA GLU A 365 41.56 -4.89 -27.94
C GLU A 365 42.90 -4.33 -27.40
N ALA A 366 42.88 -3.56 -26.31
CA ALA A 366 44.10 -3.11 -25.63
C ALA A 366 44.89 -4.28 -25.01
N ALA A 367 44.21 -5.25 -24.41
CA ALA A 367 44.85 -6.45 -23.85
C ALA A 367 45.45 -7.35 -24.94
N ALA A 368 44.79 -7.48 -26.09
CA ALA A 368 45.29 -8.21 -27.25
C ALA A 368 46.55 -7.53 -27.84
N ALA A 369 46.52 -6.20 -28.01
CA ALA A 369 47.67 -5.43 -28.47
C ALA A 369 48.85 -5.54 -27.49
N ALA A 370 48.61 -5.51 -26.17
CA ALA A 370 49.65 -5.71 -25.17
C ALA A 370 50.25 -7.14 -25.19
N LYS A 371 49.45 -8.15 -25.55
CA LYS A 371 49.89 -9.54 -25.69
C LYS A 371 50.70 -9.77 -26.96
N GLU A 372 50.36 -9.06 -28.05
CA GLU A 372 51.12 -9.05 -29.30
C GLU A 372 52.47 -8.34 -29.13
N ALA A 373 52.50 -7.24 -28.36
CA ALA A 373 53.72 -6.53 -27.97
C ALA A 373 54.72 -7.40 -27.18
N LYS A 374 54.25 -8.44 -26.48
CA LYS A 374 55.10 -9.41 -25.79
C LYS A 374 55.78 -10.40 -26.73
N ARG A 375 55.32 -10.52 -27.98
CA ARG A 375 55.77 -11.53 -28.95
C ARG A 375 56.53 -10.94 -30.15
N SER A 376 56.50 -9.61 -30.31
CA SER A 376 57.07 -8.90 -31.46
C SER A 376 58.43 -8.24 -31.14
N GLY A 377 59.17 -7.86 -32.19
CA GLY A 377 60.46 -7.16 -32.06
C GLY A 377 60.31 -5.73 -31.50
N GLU A 378 61.40 -5.11 -31.04
CA GLU A 378 61.36 -3.84 -30.29
C GLU A 378 60.57 -2.70 -30.98
N ALA A 379 60.63 -2.60 -32.30
CA ALA A 379 59.89 -1.59 -33.07
C ALA A 379 58.37 -1.87 -33.09
N GLU A 380 57.97 -3.13 -33.30
CA GLU A 380 56.57 -3.57 -33.32
C GLU A 380 55.95 -3.56 -31.91
N LYS A 381 56.77 -3.81 -30.88
CA LYS A 381 56.38 -3.69 -29.48
C LYS A 381 56.03 -2.27 -29.09
N ALA A 382 56.79 -1.28 -29.57
CA ALA A 382 56.50 0.13 -29.32
C ALA A 382 55.18 0.58 -29.99
N GLU A 383 54.91 0.11 -31.21
CA GLU A 383 53.65 0.42 -31.91
C GLU A 383 52.44 -0.26 -31.25
N ALA A 384 52.58 -1.52 -30.84
CA ALA A 384 51.51 -2.25 -30.16
C ALA A 384 51.20 -1.68 -28.76
N LEU A 385 52.20 -1.23 -28.01
CA LEU A 385 52.00 -0.52 -26.74
C LEU A 385 51.35 0.85 -26.93
N ARG A 386 51.69 1.56 -28.02
CA ARG A 386 51.03 2.83 -28.35
C ARG A 386 49.54 2.63 -28.67
N LYS A 387 49.19 1.62 -29.48
CA LYS A 387 47.78 1.30 -29.78
C LYS A 387 47.02 0.89 -28.52
N ALA A 388 47.62 0.09 -27.64
CA ALA A 388 47.00 -0.27 -26.36
C ALA A 388 46.73 0.96 -25.47
N SER A 389 47.66 1.93 -25.46
CA SER A 389 47.47 3.21 -24.76
C SER A 389 46.33 4.05 -25.34
N GLU A 390 46.26 4.18 -26.67
CA GLU A 390 45.21 4.94 -27.36
C GLU A 390 43.80 4.33 -27.10
N HIS A 391 43.69 3.00 -27.05
CA HIS A 391 42.43 2.31 -26.73
C HIS A 391 42.00 2.48 -25.26
N LEU A 392 42.94 2.48 -24.31
CA LEU A 392 42.66 2.73 -22.90
C LEU A 392 42.27 4.19 -22.63
N GLU A 393 42.92 5.14 -23.30
CA GLU A 393 42.61 6.57 -23.19
C GLU A 393 41.22 6.89 -23.75
N SER A 394 40.84 6.26 -24.87
CA SER A 394 39.48 6.38 -25.41
C SER A 394 38.41 5.73 -24.52
N ALA A 395 38.75 4.67 -23.78
CA ALA A 395 37.83 4.04 -22.82
C ALA A 395 37.65 4.91 -21.56
N ALA A 396 38.72 5.53 -21.07
CA ALA A 396 38.69 6.47 -19.95
C ALA A 396 37.90 7.74 -20.27
N ALA A 397 38.10 8.34 -21.45
CA ALA A 397 37.36 9.54 -21.88
C ALA A 397 35.84 9.31 -22.02
N ALA A 398 35.42 8.09 -22.37
CA ALA A 398 34.01 7.71 -22.45
C ALA A 398 33.35 7.57 -21.07
N ALA A 399 34.12 7.15 -20.04
CA ALA A 399 33.66 7.11 -18.66
C ALA A 399 33.61 8.53 -18.05
N GLU A 400 34.65 9.34 -18.27
CA GLU A 400 34.75 10.71 -17.72
C GLU A 400 33.65 11.64 -18.24
N LYS A 401 33.25 11.50 -19.52
CA LYS A 401 32.16 12.29 -20.11
C LYS A 401 30.79 12.01 -19.46
N ARG A 402 30.59 10.81 -18.90
CA ARG A 402 29.37 10.42 -18.19
C ARG A 402 29.31 11.09 -16.82
N ASP A 403 30.42 11.08 -16.10
CA ASP A 403 30.49 11.62 -14.74
C ASP A 403 30.44 13.16 -14.75
N LEU A 404 31.04 13.81 -15.76
CA LEU A 404 30.95 15.26 -15.97
C LEU A 404 29.54 15.74 -16.37
N ALA A 405 28.79 14.94 -17.14
CA ALA A 405 27.42 15.29 -17.53
C ALA A 405 26.47 15.27 -16.31
N LYS A 406 26.63 14.28 -15.43
CA LYS A 406 25.84 14.16 -14.21
C LYS A 406 26.17 15.27 -13.21
N ALA A 407 27.45 15.57 -13.03
CA ALA A 407 27.88 16.64 -12.12
C ALA A 407 27.42 18.03 -12.57
N ALA A 408 27.38 18.31 -13.88
CA ALA A 408 26.91 19.59 -14.44
C ALA A 408 25.40 19.82 -14.23
N GLU A 409 24.59 18.76 -14.33
CA GLU A 409 23.14 18.78 -14.08
C GLU A 409 22.84 19.06 -12.60
N GLU A 410 23.59 18.41 -11.69
CA GLU A 410 23.49 18.63 -10.25
C GLU A 410 23.93 20.05 -9.83
N THR A 411 24.94 20.64 -10.50
CA THR A 411 25.37 22.02 -10.21
C THR A 411 24.41 23.10 -10.74
N GLU A 412 23.71 22.84 -11.84
CA GLU A 412 22.74 23.81 -12.39
C GLU A 412 21.48 23.89 -11.52
N MET A 413 21.02 22.75 -10.96
CA MET A 413 19.92 22.70 -9.99
C MET A 413 20.26 23.43 -8.69
N ALA A 414 21.42 23.16 -8.10
CA ALA A 414 21.84 23.82 -6.86
C ALA A 414 21.98 25.35 -7.00
N ARG A 415 22.40 25.84 -8.18
CA ARG A 415 22.55 27.28 -8.46
C ARG A 415 21.20 27.97 -8.65
N ALA A 416 20.21 27.28 -9.20
CA ALA A 416 18.84 27.79 -9.37
C ALA A 416 18.12 27.91 -8.02
N GLU A 417 18.36 26.98 -7.09
CA GLU A 417 17.78 27.01 -5.74
C GLU A 417 18.38 28.11 -4.87
N ALA A 418 19.70 28.30 -4.90
CA ALA A 418 20.38 29.37 -4.15
C ALA A 418 19.91 30.78 -4.57
N GLN A 419 19.64 31.00 -5.86
CA GLN A 419 19.10 32.27 -6.37
C GLN A 419 17.64 32.52 -5.98
N LYS A 420 16.88 31.44 -5.71
CA LYS A 420 15.48 31.52 -5.29
C LYS A 420 15.35 31.84 -3.79
N ALA A 421 16.30 31.39 -2.97
CA ALA A 421 16.36 31.66 -1.53
C ALA A 421 16.74 33.12 -1.19
N GLU A 422 17.57 33.79 -1.99
CA GLU A 422 17.93 35.22 -1.78
C GLU A 422 16.78 36.20 -2.04
N ALA A 423 15.66 35.76 -2.65
CA ALA A 423 14.57 36.63 -3.10
C ALA A 423 13.28 36.60 -2.23
N GLY A 424 13.21 35.76 -1.18
CA GLY A 424 12.00 35.58 -0.35
C GLY A 424 11.92 36.51 0.87
N SER A 425 10.73 37.08 1.15
CA SER A 425 10.47 37.92 2.33
C SER A 425 10.21 37.11 3.61
N PRO A 426 10.52 37.63 4.82
CA PRO A 426 10.52 36.85 6.05
C PRO A 426 9.12 36.81 6.69
N SER A 427 8.39 35.70 6.52
CA SER A 427 7.21 35.39 7.35
C SER A 427 7.07 33.91 7.73
N GLU A 428 8.10 33.08 7.52
CA GLU A 428 8.11 31.68 7.96
C GLU A 428 8.92 31.55 9.26
N SER A 429 8.50 30.61 10.13
CA SER A 429 9.04 30.40 11.48
C SER A 429 10.56 30.15 11.46
N GLY A 430 11.26 30.72 12.45
CA GLY A 430 12.74 30.73 12.52
C GLY A 430 13.38 29.34 12.47
N GLU A 431 12.71 28.35 13.05
CA GLU A 431 13.17 26.95 13.15
C GLU A 431 13.34 26.27 11.77
N ALA A 432 12.37 26.39 10.87
CA ALA A 432 12.44 25.81 9.52
C ALA A 432 13.50 26.50 8.64
N LEU A 433 13.76 27.79 8.89
CA LEU A 433 14.81 28.55 8.19
C LEU A 433 16.21 28.13 8.69
N ALA A 434 16.36 27.87 9.99
CA ALA A 434 17.62 27.45 10.60
C ALA A 434 18.03 26.04 10.14
N GLU A 435 17.09 25.08 10.12
CA GLU A 435 17.35 23.71 9.67
C GLU A 435 17.75 23.66 8.19
N LYS A 436 17.06 24.43 7.34
CA LYS A 436 17.38 24.57 5.92
C LYS A 436 18.72 25.25 5.66
N GLN A 437 19.12 26.21 6.50
CA GLN A 437 20.44 26.84 6.43
C GLN A 437 21.56 25.89 6.87
N ALA A 438 21.33 25.03 7.85
CA ALA A 438 22.29 24.02 8.31
C ALA A 438 22.48 22.89 7.28
N GLU A 439 21.41 22.45 6.63
CA GLU A 439 21.48 21.44 5.56
C GLU A 439 22.25 21.95 4.33
N MET A 440 22.00 23.20 3.92
CA MET A 440 22.75 23.82 2.82
C MET A 440 24.24 24.00 3.16
N ALA A 441 24.59 24.23 4.43
CA ALA A 441 25.99 24.30 4.86
C ALA A 441 26.70 22.93 4.72
N ARG A 442 26.03 21.82 5.07
CA ARG A 442 26.58 20.45 4.91
C ARG A 442 26.77 20.08 3.44
N LYS A 443 25.77 20.35 2.60
CA LYS A 443 25.85 20.11 1.15
C LYS A 443 26.97 20.93 0.49
N ALA A 444 27.19 22.16 0.94
CA ALA A 444 28.31 22.97 0.50
C ALA A 444 29.67 22.34 0.89
N GLU A 445 29.81 21.80 2.10
CA GLU A 445 31.04 21.16 2.55
C GLU A 445 31.38 19.88 1.75
N GLU A 446 30.37 19.05 1.46
CA GLU A 446 30.52 17.86 0.62
C GLU A 446 30.95 18.20 -0.81
N LEU A 447 30.33 19.22 -1.40
CA LEU A 447 30.65 19.67 -2.75
C LEU A 447 32.05 20.28 -2.84
N ALA A 448 32.47 21.03 -1.81
CA ALA A 448 33.84 21.51 -1.70
C ALA A 448 34.86 20.35 -1.59
N GLY A 449 34.53 19.30 -0.83
CA GLY A 449 35.36 18.09 -0.72
C GLY A 449 35.45 17.30 -2.03
N ALA A 450 34.38 17.24 -2.82
CA ALA A 450 34.38 16.63 -4.15
C ALA A 450 35.26 17.41 -5.14
N LEU A 451 35.18 18.74 -5.12
CA LEU A 451 35.99 19.61 -5.97
C LEU A 451 37.49 19.53 -5.63
N GLU A 452 37.85 19.44 -4.35
CA GLU A 452 39.25 19.32 -3.90
C GLU A 452 39.85 17.95 -4.26
N LYS A 453 39.06 16.86 -4.14
CA LYS A 453 39.47 15.52 -4.63
C LYS A 453 39.67 15.50 -6.14
N LEU A 454 38.86 16.24 -6.89
CA LEU A 454 38.99 16.39 -8.35
C LEU A 454 40.19 17.26 -8.77
N ALA A 455 40.61 18.20 -7.92
CA ALA A 455 41.79 19.02 -8.13
C ALA A 455 43.10 18.22 -7.87
N GLY A 456 43.07 17.29 -6.91
CA GLY A 456 44.19 16.41 -6.56
C GLY A 456 44.63 15.52 -7.72
N GLY A 457 45.68 15.94 -8.44
CA GLY A 457 46.31 15.18 -9.52
C GLY A 457 46.17 15.78 -10.93
N LYS A 458 45.57 16.97 -11.07
CA LYS A 458 45.45 17.67 -12.37
C LYS A 458 46.56 18.71 -12.57
N PRO A 459 46.92 19.06 -13.83
CA PRO A 459 47.91 20.10 -14.11
C PRO A 459 47.44 21.50 -13.67
N GLU A 460 48.38 22.39 -13.31
CA GLU A 460 48.15 23.70 -12.67
C GLU A 460 47.06 24.57 -13.33
N GLY A 461 46.85 24.47 -14.65
CA GLY A 461 45.83 25.23 -15.37
C GLY A 461 44.37 24.84 -15.06
N VAL A 462 44.15 23.66 -14.47
CA VAL A 462 42.83 23.13 -14.09
C VAL A 462 42.68 23.06 -12.57
N GLN A 463 43.79 22.95 -11.85
CA GLN A 463 43.81 22.82 -10.40
C GLN A 463 43.37 24.12 -9.70
N ASN A 464 43.92 25.28 -10.09
CA ASN A 464 43.59 26.57 -9.48
C ASN A 464 42.08 26.93 -9.52
N PRO A 465 41.37 26.83 -10.66
CA PRO A 465 39.94 27.17 -10.69
C PRO A 465 39.06 26.19 -9.91
N LEU A 466 39.47 24.92 -9.76
CA LEU A 466 38.75 23.94 -8.93
C LEU A 466 38.99 24.19 -7.43
N GLU A 467 40.21 24.56 -7.04
CA GLU A 467 40.52 24.96 -5.66
C GLU A 467 39.83 26.29 -5.28
N GLU A 468 39.79 27.28 -6.17
CA GLU A 468 39.04 28.52 -5.97
C GLU A 468 37.53 28.27 -5.84
N ALA A 469 36.97 27.36 -6.65
CA ALA A 469 35.56 26.98 -6.55
C ALA A 469 35.27 26.25 -5.22
N ALA A 470 36.12 25.32 -4.80
CA ALA A 470 36.00 24.65 -3.50
C ALA A 470 36.06 25.65 -2.34
N GLN A 471 36.95 26.63 -2.41
CA GLN A 471 37.10 27.67 -1.39
C GLN A 471 35.88 28.61 -1.33
N GLY A 472 35.30 28.97 -2.47
CA GLY A 472 34.07 29.77 -2.55
C GLY A 472 32.86 29.07 -1.92
N VAL A 473 32.74 27.76 -2.15
CA VAL A 473 31.65 26.94 -1.58
C VAL A 473 31.79 26.80 -0.06
N ARG A 474 33.01 26.63 0.49
CA ARG A 474 33.23 26.61 1.96
C ARG A 474 32.84 27.93 2.62
N GLN A 475 33.23 29.06 2.04
CA GLN A 475 32.89 30.39 2.59
C GLN A 475 31.39 30.67 2.60
N ALA A 476 30.62 30.06 1.70
CA ALA A 476 29.16 30.14 1.70
C ALA A 476 28.55 29.28 2.82
N GLY A 477 29.04 28.05 3.00
CA GLY A 477 28.63 27.16 4.09
C GLY A 477 28.86 27.77 5.49
N GLU A 478 30.05 28.30 5.75
CA GLU A 478 30.38 28.92 7.04
C GLU A 478 29.50 30.14 7.39
N LYS A 479 28.99 30.86 6.39
CA LYS A 479 28.09 32.01 6.63
C LYS A 479 26.67 31.56 6.97
N MET A 480 26.22 30.45 6.39
CA MET A 480 24.89 29.88 6.66
C MET A 480 24.86 29.22 8.04
N GLU A 481 25.92 28.51 8.43
CA GLU A 481 26.06 27.91 9.76
C GLU A 481 26.01 28.95 10.88
N ARG A 482 26.72 30.08 10.72
CA ARG A 482 26.66 31.20 11.70
C ARG A 482 25.27 31.83 11.81
N ALA A 483 24.48 31.82 10.74
CA ALA A 483 23.13 32.38 10.75
C ALA A 483 22.14 31.46 11.47
N ALA A 484 22.27 30.14 11.31
CA ALA A 484 21.51 29.13 12.06
C ALA A 484 21.81 29.20 13.57
N ASP A 485 23.09 29.28 13.95
CA ASP A 485 23.52 29.39 15.35
C ASP A 485 22.95 30.62 16.08
N ASP A 486 22.80 31.75 15.37
CA ASP A 486 22.27 32.98 15.95
C ASP A 486 20.73 32.94 16.08
N LEU A 487 20.04 32.12 15.27
CA LEU A 487 18.59 31.85 15.36
C LEU A 487 18.25 30.96 16.55
N ASP A 488 18.99 29.85 16.75
CA ASP A 488 18.80 28.93 17.89
C ASP A 488 18.99 29.66 19.24
N ARG A 489 20.01 30.53 19.33
CA ARG A 489 20.22 31.37 20.52
C ARG A 489 19.09 32.37 20.75
N GLY A 490 18.36 32.75 19.70
CA GLY A 490 17.19 33.62 19.77
C GLY A 490 15.96 32.91 20.34
N GLU A 491 15.71 31.67 19.90
CA GLU A 491 14.57 30.86 20.34
C GLU A 491 14.74 30.38 21.78
N ALA A 492 15.95 29.97 22.18
CA ALA A 492 16.25 29.63 23.57
C ALA A 492 15.98 30.81 24.54
N ARG A 493 16.23 32.05 24.11
CA ARG A 493 15.92 33.26 24.91
C ARG A 493 14.43 33.56 25.00
N ARG A 494 13.63 33.19 23.99
CA ARG A 494 12.16 33.34 24.03
C ARG A 494 11.52 32.31 24.96
N ALA A 495 11.91 31.05 24.85
CA ALA A 495 11.44 29.98 25.72
C ALA A 495 11.77 30.27 27.21
N GLN A 496 12.97 30.80 27.48
CA GLN A 496 13.33 31.23 28.84
C GLN A 496 12.45 32.40 29.33
N GLY A 497 12.11 33.35 28.47
CA GLY A 497 11.23 34.48 28.81
C GLY A 497 9.78 34.07 29.09
N GLU A 498 9.25 33.08 28.36
CA GLU A 498 7.91 32.52 28.57
C GLU A 498 7.83 31.75 29.90
N GLN A 499 8.87 30.96 30.21
CA GLN A 499 8.97 30.26 31.50
C GLN A 499 9.07 31.24 32.69
N GLU A 500 9.85 32.31 32.56
CA GLU A 500 9.95 33.36 33.59
C GLU A 500 8.62 34.13 33.77
N GLY A 501 7.86 34.33 32.70
CA GLY A 501 6.52 34.95 32.75
C GLY A 501 5.49 34.08 33.49
N ALA A 502 5.39 32.81 33.14
CA ALA A 502 4.45 31.88 33.76
C ALA A 502 4.75 31.66 35.27
N LEU A 503 6.02 31.66 35.66
CA LEU A 503 6.43 31.64 37.07
C LEU A 503 6.05 32.93 37.81
N ALA A 504 6.13 34.09 37.16
CA ALA A 504 5.72 35.36 37.75
C ALA A 504 4.21 35.44 37.99
N ASP A 505 3.40 34.89 37.08
CA ASP A 505 1.93 34.83 37.21
C ASP A 505 1.50 33.90 38.35
N LEU A 506 2.16 32.73 38.47
CA LEU A 506 1.93 31.81 39.59
C LEU A 506 2.28 32.45 40.95
N ASP A 507 3.36 33.23 41.01
CA ASP A 507 3.75 33.97 42.22
C ASP A 507 2.77 35.11 42.55
N ALA A 508 2.18 35.77 41.54
CA ALA A 508 1.14 36.78 41.73
C ALA A 508 -0.15 36.17 42.29
N GLN A 509 -0.57 35.01 41.78
CA GLN A 509 -1.71 34.22 42.26
C GLN A 509 -1.52 33.76 43.72
N LYS A 510 -0.32 33.26 44.08
CA LYS A 510 0.00 32.92 45.48
C LYS A 510 -0.14 34.10 46.43
N ARG A 511 0.36 35.29 46.03
CA ARG A 511 0.23 36.51 46.84
C ARG A 511 -1.22 36.95 47.01
N ARG A 512 -2.05 36.76 45.97
CA ARG A 512 -3.50 37.03 46.05
C ARG A 512 -4.18 36.09 47.05
N LEU A 513 -3.80 34.81 47.05
CA LEU A 513 -4.31 33.81 47.99
C LEU A 513 -3.90 34.12 49.44
N GLU A 514 -2.65 34.52 49.65
CA GLU A 514 -2.16 34.96 50.97
C GLU A 514 -2.89 36.21 51.46
N ALA A 515 -3.15 37.18 50.57
CA ALA A 515 -3.92 38.38 50.91
C ALA A 515 -5.37 38.05 51.32
N LEU A 516 -6.03 37.12 50.62
CA LEU A 516 -7.38 36.65 50.98
C LEU A 516 -7.40 35.89 52.32
N LYS A 517 -6.37 35.09 52.59
CA LYS A 517 -6.20 34.42 53.90
C LYS A 517 -5.98 35.41 55.04
N ASP A 518 -5.21 36.47 54.78
CA ASP A 518 -4.98 37.57 55.73
C ASP A 518 -6.25 38.40 55.98
N GLU A 519 -7.06 38.67 54.95
CA GLU A 519 -8.34 39.37 55.09
C GLU A 519 -9.35 38.55 55.91
N LEU A 520 -9.45 37.24 55.63
CA LEU A 520 -10.26 36.31 56.42
C LEU A 520 -9.82 36.29 57.89
N ALA A 521 -8.51 36.28 58.15
CA ALA A 521 -7.96 36.32 59.51
C ALA A 521 -8.25 37.66 60.23
N ARG A 522 -8.45 38.75 59.48
CA ARG A 522 -8.81 40.08 60.02
C ARG A 522 -10.33 40.27 60.19
N GLY A 523 -11.14 39.26 59.86
CA GLY A 523 -12.61 39.33 59.98
C GLY A 523 -13.27 40.30 58.98
N GLN A 524 -12.53 40.71 57.95
CA GLN A 524 -13.09 41.32 56.75
C GLN A 524 -13.44 40.15 55.84
N ALA A 525 -14.63 40.10 55.27
CA ALA A 525 -15.17 38.85 54.73
C ALA A 525 -14.90 38.69 53.23
N PRO A 526 -13.82 37.98 52.81
CA PRO A 526 -13.98 37.04 51.72
C PRO A 526 -14.78 35.85 52.27
N THR A 527 -15.78 35.42 51.52
CA THR A 527 -16.53 34.22 51.82
C THR A 527 -15.61 33.00 51.72
N GLU A 528 -15.86 31.93 52.49
CA GLU A 528 -15.13 30.66 52.34
C GLU A 528 -15.17 30.15 50.89
N ALA A 529 -16.20 30.53 50.13
CA ALA A 529 -16.33 30.26 48.71
C ALA A 529 -15.27 30.96 47.85
N GLU A 530 -14.98 32.25 48.10
CA GLU A 530 -13.95 33.00 47.35
C GLU A 530 -12.55 32.48 47.65
N LEU A 531 -12.31 31.99 48.88
CA LEU A 531 -11.04 31.35 49.23
C LEU A 531 -10.89 29.98 48.55
N ALA A 532 -11.97 29.19 48.51
CA ALA A 532 -11.99 27.89 47.84
C ALA A 532 -11.86 28.03 46.31
N GLU A 533 -12.44 29.08 45.72
CA GLU A 533 -12.31 29.38 44.29
C GLU A 533 -10.88 29.81 43.93
N ALA A 534 -10.26 30.69 44.72
CA ALA A 534 -8.87 31.07 44.53
C ALA A 534 -7.88 29.89 44.74
N GLU A 535 -8.15 28.99 45.70
CA GLU A 535 -7.35 27.77 45.89
C GLU A 535 -7.50 26.81 44.70
N LYS A 536 -8.69 26.75 44.10
CA LYS A 536 -8.96 25.92 42.93
C LYS A 536 -8.29 26.48 41.67
N GLU A 537 -8.33 27.79 41.45
CA GLU A 537 -7.65 28.45 40.32
C GLU A 537 -6.13 28.28 40.42
N LEU A 538 -5.55 28.48 41.60
CA LEU A 538 -4.11 28.26 41.82
C LEU A 538 -3.72 26.79 41.58
N ALA A 539 -4.57 25.84 41.98
CA ALA A 539 -4.32 24.42 41.78
C ALA A 539 -4.44 24.02 40.31
N SER A 540 -5.37 24.58 39.54
CA SER A 540 -5.47 24.31 38.10
C SER A 540 -4.27 24.87 37.34
N GLU A 541 -3.88 26.13 37.60
CA GLU A 541 -2.75 26.77 36.91
C GLU A 541 -1.41 26.11 37.27
N ALA A 542 -1.21 25.69 38.54
CA ALA A 542 -0.02 24.94 38.92
C ALA A 542 0.06 23.56 38.25
N ASN A 543 -1.08 22.92 38.01
CA ASN A 543 -1.17 21.62 37.36
C ASN A 543 -0.97 21.75 35.84
N GLU A 544 -1.50 22.82 35.23
CA GLU A 544 -1.25 23.17 33.83
C GLU A 544 0.23 23.50 33.60
N LEU A 545 0.85 24.32 34.45
CA LEU A 545 2.29 24.61 34.40
C LEU A 545 3.13 23.34 34.59
N GLY A 546 2.71 22.43 35.48
CA GLY A 546 3.36 21.14 35.68
C GLY A 546 3.26 20.24 34.45
N GLN A 547 2.09 20.19 33.81
CA GLN A 547 1.89 19.44 32.57
C GLN A 547 2.67 20.06 31.40
N GLU A 548 2.78 21.38 31.32
CA GLU A 548 3.51 22.09 30.27
C GLU A 548 5.02 21.89 30.41
N LEU A 549 5.57 21.97 31.63
CA LEU A 549 6.97 21.63 31.91
C LEU A 549 7.25 20.14 31.66
N GLN A 550 6.28 19.25 31.91
CA GLN A 550 6.42 17.82 31.64
C GLN A 550 6.31 17.48 30.14
N ARG A 551 5.51 18.24 29.37
CA ARG A 551 5.45 18.17 27.90
C ARG A 551 6.75 18.65 27.27
N GLN A 552 7.29 19.77 27.73
CA GLN A 552 8.60 20.28 27.28
C GLN A 552 9.76 19.32 27.62
N ALA A 553 9.66 18.56 28.71
CA ALA A 553 10.68 17.59 29.10
C ALA A 553 10.59 16.23 28.36
N SER A 554 9.50 15.94 27.65
CA SER A 554 9.25 14.60 27.08
C SER A 554 9.31 14.49 25.56
N GLY A 555 9.15 15.57 24.79
CA GLY A 555 9.47 15.59 23.35
C GLY A 555 8.74 14.56 22.47
N GLU A 556 7.51 14.13 22.80
CA GLU A 556 6.70 13.17 22.03
C GLU A 556 5.42 13.83 21.44
N PRO A 557 4.96 13.46 20.22
CA PRO A 557 3.79 14.05 19.58
C PRO A 557 2.44 13.55 20.15
N ALA A 558 1.44 14.44 20.15
CA ALA A 558 0.27 14.41 21.03
C ALA A 558 -0.82 13.34 20.75
N GLY A 559 -0.83 12.64 19.61
CA GLY A 559 -2.01 11.90 19.14
C GLY A 559 -2.26 10.51 19.78
N SER A 560 -1.21 9.74 20.06
CA SER A 560 -1.36 8.34 20.49
C SER A 560 -1.61 8.20 22.00
N ARG A 561 -1.04 9.11 22.79
CA ARG A 561 -1.17 9.12 24.25
C ARG A 561 -2.54 9.59 24.70
N GLU A 562 -3.15 10.57 24.01
CA GLU A 562 -4.46 11.11 24.38
C GLU A 562 -5.57 10.04 24.28
N SER A 563 -5.50 9.14 23.30
CA SER A 563 -6.50 8.07 23.13
C SER A 563 -6.39 6.98 24.20
N VAL A 564 -5.16 6.60 24.58
CA VAL A 564 -4.91 5.58 25.61
C VAL A 564 -5.15 6.14 27.01
N GLU A 565 -4.79 7.41 27.24
CA GLU A 565 -4.98 8.08 28.52
C GLU A 565 -6.46 8.45 28.76
N ARG A 566 -7.20 8.87 27.72
CA ARG A 566 -8.65 9.07 27.77
C ARG A 566 -9.39 7.75 28.02
N ALA A 567 -9.02 6.65 27.34
CA ALA A 567 -9.57 5.33 27.62
C ALA A 567 -9.27 4.86 29.05
N GLY A 568 -8.06 5.13 29.55
CA GLY A 568 -7.64 4.85 30.93
C GLY A 568 -8.47 5.62 31.98
N GLN A 569 -8.65 6.92 31.77
CA GLN A 569 -9.46 7.78 32.64
C GLN A 569 -10.94 7.39 32.61
N GLU A 570 -11.48 7.02 31.45
CA GLU A 570 -12.86 6.53 31.30
C GLU A 570 -13.07 5.17 31.99
N THR A 571 -12.10 4.24 31.91
CA THR A 571 -12.17 2.99 32.69
C THR A 571 -12.10 3.21 34.20
N GLN A 572 -11.27 4.16 34.66
CA GLN A 572 -11.16 4.48 36.09
C GLN A 572 -12.46 5.14 36.60
N ALA A 573 -13.02 6.10 35.87
CA ALA A 573 -14.29 6.73 36.20
C ALA A 573 -15.48 5.75 36.18
N ALA A 574 -15.47 4.76 35.26
CA ALA A 574 -16.46 3.69 35.23
C ALA A 574 -16.32 2.74 36.45
N GLY A 575 -15.09 2.45 36.87
CA GLY A 575 -14.80 1.67 38.08
C GLY A 575 -15.33 2.34 39.35
N GLU A 576 -15.08 3.64 39.51
CA GLU A 576 -15.58 4.41 40.66
C GLU A 576 -17.11 4.50 40.69
N LYS A 577 -17.75 4.61 39.52
CA LYS A 577 -19.22 4.56 39.40
C LYS A 577 -19.79 3.18 39.73
N MET A 578 -19.13 2.09 39.32
CA MET A 578 -19.53 0.73 39.71
C MET A 578 -19.42 0.51 41.21
N GLU A 579 -18.35 1.01 41.84
CA GLU A 579 -18.15 0.89 43.28
C GLU A 579 -19.20 1.71 44.06
N SER A 580 -19.50 2.93 43.60
CA SER A 580 -20.59 3.76 44.14
C SER A 580 -21.96 3.07 44.01
N ALA A 581 -22.25 2.50 42.83
CA ALA A 581 -23.50 1.79 42.57
C ALA A 581 -23.58 0.47 43.37
N ALA A 582 -22.44 -0.17 43.68
CA ALA A 582 -22.39 -1.31 44.59
C ALA A 582 -22.74 -0.92 46.03
N GLN A 583 -22.16 0.16 46.54
CA GLN A 583 -22.47 0.69 47.87
C GLN A 583 -23.94 1.16 48.00
N LYS A 584 -24.51 1.74 46.94
CA LYS A 584 -25.93 2.12 46.88
C LYS A 584 -26.86 0.89 46.84
N SER A 585 -26.45 -0.15 46.12
CA SER A 585 -27.17 -1.43 46.09
C SER A 585 -27.21 -2.10 47.47
N GLU A 586 -26.12 -2.04 48.25
CA GLU A 586 -26.08 -2.57 49.62
C GLU A 586 -26.99 -1.79 50.58
N ARG A 587 -27.29 -0.52 50.27
CA ARG A 587 -28.22 0.32 51.03
C ARG A 587 -29.68 0.18 50.57
N GLY A 588 -29.96 -0.67 49.59
CA GLY A 588 -31.31 -0.89 49.04
C GLY A 588 -31.82 0.27 48.19
N ASP A 589 -30.93 1.11 47.65
CA ASP A 589 -31.31 2.24 46.81
C ASP A 589 -31.71 1.75 45.42
N SER A 590 -32.94 2.08 45.00
CA SER A 590 -33.53 1.65 43.73
C SER A 590 -32.86 2.25 42.49
N SER A 591 -31.97 3.23 42.65
CA SER A 591 -31.16 3.81 41.56
C SER A 591 -29.90 3.01 41.22
N ALA A 592 -29.48 2.09 42.10
CA ALA A 592 -28.27 1.29 41.89
C ALA A 592 -28.27 0.45 40.59
N PRO A 593 -29.38 -0.14 40.13
CA PRO A 593 -29.40 -0.90 38.87
C PRO A 593 -29.17 -0.04 37.63
N SER A 594 -29.64 1.23 37.63
CA SER A 594 -29.42 2.13 36.49
C SER A 594 -27.99 2.67 36.47
N GLU A 595 -27.41 3.01 37.63
CA GLU A 595 -26.02 3.46 37.71
C GLU A 595 -25.02 2.34 37.41
N ARG A 596 -25.34 1.08 37.77
CA ARG A 596 -24.56 -0.09 37.32
C ARG A 596 -24.61 -0.30 35.82
N ARG A 597 -25.76 -0.04 35.18
CA ARG A 597 -25.88 -0.10 33.72
C ARG A 597 -25.06 0.99 33.04
N GLU A 598 -25.20 2.24 33.47
CA GLU A 598 -24.42 3.35 32.90
C GLU A 598 -22.90 3.17 33.10
N ALA A 599 -22.47 2.65 34.25
CA ALA A 599 -21.08 2.33 34.49
C ALA A 599 -20.60 1.14 33.65
N GLY A 600 -21.46 0.13 33.45
CA GLY A 600 -21.22 -0.99 32.53
C GLY A 600 -21.04 -0.53 31.09
N ASP A 601 -21.95 0.31 30.59
CA ASP A 601 -21.91 0.84 29.23
C ASP A 601 -20.66 1.68 28.99
N ALA A 602 -20.24 2.49 29.97
CA ALA A 602 -19.02 3.29 29.89
C ALA A 602 -17.75 2.43 29.88
N LEU A 603 -17.70 1.37 30.71
CA LEU A 603 -16.56 0.45 30.77
C LEU A 603 -16.46 -0.39 29.50
N GLN A 604 -17.60 -0.79 28.93
CA GLN A 604 -17.69 -1.50 27.66
C GLN A 604 -17.22 -0.64 26.49
N LYS A 605 -17.57 0.65 26.49
CA LYS A 605 -17.09 1.61 25.46
C LYS A 605 -15.58 1.82 25.53
N ALA A 606 -15.02 2.00 26.73
CA ALA A 606 -13.59 2.18 26.92
C ALA A 606 -12.77 0.92 26.56
N LEU A 607 -13.30 -0.28 26.87
CA LEU A 607 -12.70 -1.55 26.45
C LEU A 607 -12.72 -1.74 24.92
N ALA A 608 -13.79 -1.30 24.25
CA ALA A 608 -13.89 -1.36 22.79
C ALA A 608 -12.87 -0.44 22.08
N GLU A 609 -12.56 0.73 22.63
CA GLU A 609 -11.51 1.60 22.09
C GLU A 609 -10.11 1.02 22.31
N LEU A 610 -9.86 0.40 23.47
CA LEU A 610 -8.63 -0.36 23.75
C LEU A 610 -8.46 -1.59 22.84
N GLN A 611 -9.56 -2.26 22.47
CA GLN A 611 -9.55 -3.37 21.53
C GLN A 611 -9.26 -2.92 20.10
N LYS A 612 -9.85 -1.80 19.64
CA LYS A 612 -9.54 -1.22 18.33
C LYS A 612 -8.07 -0.84 18.19
N ALA A 613 -7.47 -0.30 19.25
CA ALA A 613 -6.04 0.00 19.27
C ALA A 613 -5.17 -1.28 19.11
N ARG A 614 -5.56 -2.39 19.75
CA ARG A 614 -4.85 -3.68 19.66
C ARG A 614 -5.07 -4.44 18.34
N GLU A 615 -6.23 -4.29 17.71
CA GLU A 615 -6.49 -4.90 16.39
C GLU A 615 -5.72 -4.20 15.27
N ALA A 616 -5.53 -2.88 15.38
CA ALA A 616 -4.66 -2.13 14.49
C ALA A 616 -3.18 -2.57 14.60
N GLU A 617 -2.71 -2.93 15.81
CA GLU A 617 -1.39 -3.57 16.01
C GLU A 617 -1.30 -4.98 15.40
N ARG A 618 -2.39 -5.76 15.41
CA ARG A 618 -2.40 -7.14 14.91
C ARG A 618 -2.40 -7.21 13.38
N GLN A 619 -3.24 -6.43 12.71
CA GLN A 619 -3.32 -6.40 11.23
C GLN A 619 -2.02 -5.94 10.58
N THR A 620 -1.17 -5.28 11.35
CA THR A 620 0.08 -4.72 10.87
C THR A 620 1.29 -5.59 11.17
N ALA A 621 1.15 -6.58 12.05
CA ALA A 621 2.11 -7.67 12.24
C ALA A 621 2.04 -8.74 11.14
N GLU A 622 0.86 -8.95 10.52
CA GLU A 622 0.64 -9.97 9.49
C GLU A 622 1.20 -9.59 8.11
N SER A 623 1.41 -8.30 7.81
CA SER A 623 1.92 -7.84 6.51
C SER A 623 3.46 -7.90 6.35
N VAL A 624 4.21 -8.13 7.43
CA VAL A 624 5.70 -8.08 7.44
C VAL A 624 6.35 -9.47 7.26
N GLY A 625 5.56 -10.56 7.23
CA GLY A 625 6.06 -11.94 7.33
C GLY A 625 6.69 -12.59 6.08
N SER A 626 7.05 -11.88 5.00
CA SER A 626 7.37 -12.53 3.70
C SER A 626 8.69 -12.15 2.98
N ALA A 627 9.75 -11.73 3.67
CA ALA A 627 11.06 -11.49 3.02
C ALA A 627 12.28 -11.99 3.83
N LYS A 628 13.24 -12.62 3.14
CA LYS A 628 14.55 -13.08 3.67
C LYS A 628 15.52 -11.90 3.79
N GLU A 629 15.40 -11.09 4.83
CA GLU A 629 16.26 -9.91 5.03
C GLU A 629 16.98 -9.92 6.38
N THR A 630 18.14 -9.27 6.44
CA THR A 630 18.96 -9.17 7.66
C THR A 630 18.42 -8.05 8.57
N PRO A 631 18.65 -8.12 9.89
CA PRO A 631 18.19 -7.09 10.84
C PRO A 631 18.63 -5.67 10.45
N GLU A 632 19.84 -5.55 9.91
CA GLU A 632 20.43 -4.27 9.46
C GLU A 632 19.75 -3.73 8.20
N ALA A 633 19.37 -4.59 7.25
CA ALA A 633 18.62 -4.18 6.06
C ALA A 633 17.18 -3.76 6.41
N THR A 634 16.55 -4.46 7.35
CA THR A 634 15.22 -4.10 7.88
C THR A 634 15.24 -2.79 8.65
N ALA A 635 16.30 -2.53 9.43
CA ALA A 635 16.51 -1.25 10.12
C ALA A 635 16.76 -0.10 9.13
N HIS A 636 17.57 -0.31 8.09
CA HIS A 636 17.81 0.68 7.04
C HIS A 636 16.53 1.05 6.29
N ARG A 637 15.64 0.08 6.02
CA ARG A 637 14.33 0.36 5.42
C ARG A 637 13.36 1.07 6.35
N ALA A 638 13.48 0.84 7.66
CA ALA A 638 12.74 1.64 8.64
C ALA A 638 13.16 3.11 8.54
N GLU A 639 14.45 3.37 8.34
CA GLU A 639 15.01 4.71 8.17
C GLU A 639 14.57 5.36 6.84
N GLU A 640 14.68 4.64 5.71
CA GLU A 640 14.18 5.10 4.40
C GLU A 640 12.66 5.39 4.41
N ALA A 641 11.86 4.59 5.13
CA ALA A 641 10.43 4.82 5.28
C ALA A 641 10.11 6.06 6.13
N ARG A 642 10.96 6.40 7.12
CA ARG A 642 10.85 7.67 7.86
C ARG A 642 11.19 8.85 6.99
N GLU A 643 12.25 8.76 6.19
CA GLU A 643 12.64 9.82 5.24
C GLU A 643 11.52 10.07 4.22
N LEU A 644 10.95 9.01 3.64
CA LEU A 644 9.83 9.13 2.70
C LEU A 644 8.57 9.71 3.37
N GLY A 645 8.28 9.33 4.61
CA GLY A 645 7.17 9.88 5.38
C GLY A 645 7.33 11.37 5.66
N ALA A 646 8.55 11.80 5.99
CA ALA A 646 8.89 13.20 6.17
C ALA A 646 8.74 14.00 4.85
N GLU A 647 9.23 13.47 3.72
CA GLU A 647 9.05 14.10 2.40
C GLU A 647 7.58 14.24 2.00
N LEU A 648 6.74 13.25 2.30
CA LEU A 648 5.30 13.31 2.01
C LEU A 648 4.58 14.30 2.94
N GLY A 649 4.99 14.39 4.20
CA GLY A 649 4.49 15.38 5.16
C GLY A 649 4.85 16.80 4.74
N GLU A 650 6.06 17.01 4.23
CA GLU A 650 6.50 18.30 3.69
C GLU A 650 5.69 18.70 2.45
N LYS A 651 5.46 17.78 1.51
CA LYS A 651 4.59 18.00 0.33
C LYS A 651 3.14 18.27 0.70
N ALA A 652 2.63 17.60 1.74
CA ALA A 652 1.29 17.85 2.28
C ALA A 652 1.19 19.27 2.85
N ALA A 653 2.22 19.70 3.59
CA ALA A 653 2.28 21.06 4.14
C ALA A 653 2.42 22.12 3.04
N GLU A 654 3.18 21.85 1.99
CA GLU A 654 3.30 22.72 0.80
C GLU A 654 1.96 22.86 0.06
N ALA A 655 1.29 21.73 -0.22
CA ALA A 655 -0.03 21.73 -0.84
C ALA A 655 -1.10 22.44 0.03
N ALA A 656 -1.00 22.32 1.37
CA ALA A 656 -1.88 23.01 2.31
C ALA A 656 -1.66 24.53 2.35
N ARG A 657 -0.41 25.00 2.22
CA ARG A 657 -0.07 26.44 2.15
C ARG A 657 -0.58 27.09 0.88
N ASP A 658 -0.64 26.34 -0.21
CA ASP A 658 -1.12 26.79 -1.53
C ASP A 658 -2.65 26.79 -1.68
N ALA A 659 -3.40 26.42 -0.63
CA ALA A 659 -4.79 26.04 -0.75
C ALA A 659 -5.81 27.19 -0.59
N GLU A 660 -5.88 28.08 -1.60
CA GLU A 660 -7.08 28.86 -1.94
C GLU A 660 -8.05 28.06 -2.87
N ASP A 661 -7.54 27.03 -3.54
CA ASP A 661 -8.27 26.12 -4.45
C ASP A 661 -8.68 24.82 -3.71
N PRO A 662 -9.97 24.42 -3.72
CA PRO A 662 -10.43 23.18 -3.10
C PRO A 662 -9.74 21.90 -3.60
N GLY A 663 -9.27 21.85 -4.85
CA GLY A 663 -8.53 20.69 -5.37
C GLY A 663 -7.18 20.47 -4.69
N LYS A 664 -6.50 21.56 -4.30
CA LYS A 664 -5.23 21.50 -3.58
C LYS A 664 -5.38 21.14 -2.10
N ARG A 665 -6.55 21.38 -1.50
CA ARG A 665 -6.86 20.89 -0.14
C ARG A 665 -7.00 19.38 -0.10
N GLU A 666 -7.66 18.80 -1.10
CA GLU A 666 -7.78 17.34 -1.21
C GLU A 666 -6.42 16.69 -1.43
N GLU A 667 -5.58 17.28 -2.28
CA GLU A 667 -4.19 16.85 -2.50
C GLU A 667 -3.35 16.93 -1.21
N ALA A 668 -3.49 18.00 -0.42
CA ALA A 668 -2.81 18.15 0.87
C ALA A 668 -3.25 17.10 1.91
N GLU A 669 -4.56 16.83 1.99
CA GLU A 669 -5.09 15.80 2.89
C GLU A 669 -4.64 14.39 2.49
N ASP A 670 -4.61 14.09 1.19
CA ASP A 670 -4.17 12.78 0.70
C ASP A 670 -2.67 12.56 0.91
N LEU A 671 -1.85 13.60 0.72
CA LEU A 671 -0.41 13.56 1.02
C LEU A 671 -0.15 13.43 2.53
N GLY A 672 -0.94 14.09 3.38
CA GLY A 672 -0.85 13.94 4.84
C GLY A 672 -1.19 12.52 5.29
N ARG A 673 -2.28 11.94 4.77
CA ARG A 673 -2.63 10.52 5.04
C ARG A 673 -1.59 9.54 4.49
N ALA A 674 -0.87 9.90 3.43
CA ALA A 674 0.22 9.09 2.92
C ALA A 674 1.43 9.13 3.86
N ALA A 675 1.79 10.30 4.39
CA ALA A 675 2.86 10.50 5.37
C ALA A 675 2.65 9.68 6.65
N ASP A 676 1.45 9.73 7.24
CA ASP A 676 1.08 8.97 8.45
C ASP A 676 1.22 7.44 8.25
N ARG A 677 0.88 6.94 7.05
CA ARG A 677 1.01 5.51 6.71
C ARG A 677 2.46 5.07 6.60
N THR A 678 3.31 5.92 6.03
CA THR A 678 4.76 5.67 5.91
C THR A 678 5.47 5.69 7.26
N GLU A 679 5.11 6.62 8.15
CA GLU A 679 5.65 6.66 9.51
C GLU A 679 5.26 5.41 10.32
N SER A 680 3.98 5.02 10.27
CA SER A 680 3.52 3.77 10.90
C SER A 680 4.18 2.52 10.32
N ALA A 681 4.57 2.53 9.04
CA ALA A 681 5.33 1.43 8.42
C ALA A 681 6.77 1.38 8.94
N ALA A 682 7.42 2.53 9.15
CA ALA A 682 8.76 2.61 9.70
C ALA A 682 8.85 2.07 11.14
N GLU A 683 7.89 2.39 12.00
CA GLU A 683 7.87 1.87 13.38
C GLU A 683 7.79 0.33 13.43
N LYS A 684 7.04 -0.27 12.50
CA LYS A 684 6.89 -1.73 12.41
C LYS A 684 8.14 -2.42 11.89
N LEU A 685 8.84 -1.79 10.96
CA LEU A 685 10.14 -2.27 10.48
C LEU A 685 11.19 -2.21 11.60
N ASP A 686 11.18 -1.18 12.45
CA ASP A 686 12.08 -1.09 13.61
C ASP A 686 11.78 -2.19 14.66
N GLN A 687 10.50 -2.47 14.93
CA GLN A 687 10.11 -3.61 15.79
C GLN A 687 10.51 -4.97 15.22
N ALA A 688 10.37 -5.16 13.89
CA ALA A 688 10.80 -6.38 13.21
C ALA A 688 12.32 -6.56 13.27
N ALA A 689 13.09 -5.48 13.06
CA ALA A 689 14.55 -5.49 13.18
C ALA A 689 15.00 -5.90 14.59
N ARG A 690 14.33 -5.42 15.65
CA ARG A 690 14.61 -5.83 17.05
C ARG A 690 14.36 -7.32 17.28
N LYS A 691 13.24 -7.86 16.79
CA LYS A 691 12.92 -9.30 16.90
C LYS A 691 13.91 -10.17 16.11
N MET A 692 14.33 -9.72 14.93
CA MET A 692 15.36 -10.42 14.14
C MET A 692 16.75 -10.38 14.83
N ALA A 693 17.10 -9.26 15.47
CA ALA A 693 18.33 -9.15 16.24
C ALA A 693 18.33 -10.05 17.49
N GLU A 694 17.17 -10.22 18.14
CA GLU A 694 16.99 -11.16 19.24
C GLU A 694 17.13 -12.62 18.77
N ALA A 695 16.49 -13.00 17.66
CA ALA A 695 16.66 -14.32 17.05
C ALA A 695 18.12 -14.60 16.61
N ALA A 696 18.84 -13.58 16.12
CA ALA A 696 20.26 -13.70 15.77
C ALA A 696 21.16 -13.92 17.01
N ARG A 697 20.85 -13.26 18.14
CA ARG A 697 21.51 -13.51 19.43
C ARG A 697 21.25 -14.93 19.94
N GLU A 698 20.03 -15.45 19.77
CA GLU A 698 19.68 -16.83 20.13
C GLU A 698 20.39 -17.86 19.25
N GLY A 699 20.49 -17.62 17.94
CA GLY A 699 21.29 -18.46 17.03
C GLY A 699 22.78 -18.50 17.40
N ALA A 700 23.34 -17.36 17.82
CA ALA A 700 24.71 -17.29 18.34
C ALA A 700 24.89 -18.09 19.65
N ALA A 701 23.88 -18.14 20.52
CA ALA A 701 23.90 -18.96 21.74
C ALA A 701 23.82 -20.48 21.45
N GLN A 702 23.12 -20.88 20.38
CA GLN A 702 23.09 -22.27 19.91
C GLN A 702 24.42 -22.70 19.27
N SER A 703 25.04 -21.82 18.45
CA SER A 703 26.40 -22.04 17.90
C SER A 703 27.43 -22.22 19.02
N ALA A 704 27.40 -21.32 20.01
CA ALA A 704 28.22 -21.39 21.21
C ALA A 704 28.08 -22.73 21.98
N GLN A 705 26.91 -23.36 21.97
CA GLN A 705 26.67 -24.62 22.65
C GLN A 705 27.14 -25.84 21.84
N ALA A 706 27.04 -25.78 20.51
CA ALA A 706 27.61 -26.79 19.60
C ALA A 706 29.15 -26.75 19.63
N GLU A 707 29.73 -25.56 19.50
CA GLU A 707 31.17 -25.31 19.64
C GLU A 707 31.70 -25.81 20.99
N ARG A 708 30.89 -25.71 22.06
CA ARG A 708 31.23 -26.23 23.39
C ARG A 708 31.23 -27.76 23.51
N ARG A 709 30.47 -28.49 22.70
CA ARG A 709 30.47 -29.96 22.70
C ARG A 709 31.61 -30.51 21.84
N GLU A 710 31.80 -29.93 20.67
CA GLU A 710 32.99 -30.14 19.85
C GLU A 710 34.25 -29.85 20.66
N ALA A 711 34.21 -28.78 21.46
CA ALA A 711 35.26 -28.44 22.39
C ALA A 711 35.61 -29.53 23.40
N LEU A 712 34.62 -30.20 23.99
CA LEU A 712 34.84 -31.29 24.93
C LEU A 712 35.41 -32.54 24.25
N ALA A 713 34.95 -32.84 23.03
CA ALA A 713 35.45 -33.97 22.25
C ALA A 713 36.91 -33.76 21.84
N ASN A 714 37.22 -32.59 21.27
CA ASN A 714 38.58 -32.20 20.90
C ASN A 714 39.51 -32.18 22.13
N LEU A 715 38.99 -31.80 23.30
CA LEU A 715 39.76 -31.81 24.54
C LEU A 715 40.07 -33.24 25.06
N GLU A 716 39.15 -34.19 24.92
CA GLU A 716 39.40 -35.60 25.23
C GLU A 716 40.38 -36.25 24.24
N GLU A 717 40.25 -35.93 22.95
CA GLU A 717 41.15 -36.41 21.90
C GLU A 717 42.56 -35.85 22.09
N ALA A 718 42.69 -34.55 22.34
CA ALA A 718 43.96 -33.91 22.67
C ALA A 718 44.60 -34.50 23.93
N LYS A 719 43.80 -34.83 24.95
CA LYS A 719 44.29 -35.50 26.17
C LYS A 719 44.87 -36.87 25.84
N LYS A 720 44.16 -37.67 25.04
CA LYS A 720 44.58 -39.02 24.63
C LYS A 720 45.83 -38.98 23.75
N ALA A 721 45.89 -38.08 22.78
CA ALA A 721 47.05 -37.90 21.92
C ALA A 721 48.30 -37.50 22.72
N LEU A 722 48.14 -36.67 23.76
CA LEU A 722 49.25 -36.29 24.63
C LEU A 722 49.71 -37.44 25.56
N GLU A 723 48.79 -38.28 26.03
CA GLU A 723 49.10 -39.49 26.79
C GLU A 723 49.86 -40.53 25.94
N GLU A 724 49.51 -40.67 24.65
CA GLU A 724 50.21 -41.52 23.69
C GLU A 724 51.60 -40.96 23.35
N ALA A 725 51.73 -39.64 23.19
CA ALA A 725 53.00 -38.96 22.95
C ALA A 725 54.03 -39.16 24.08
N LEU A 726 53.57 -39.26 25.34
CA LEU A 726 54.42 -39.53 26.50
C LEU A 726 55.08 -40.94 26.45
N GLN A 727 54.58 -41.85 25.61
CA GLN A 727 55.04 -43.25 25.56
C GLN A 727 55.96 -43.58 24.36
N GLY A 728 56.14 -42.66 23.40
CA GLY A 728 56.87 -42.89 22.13
C GLY A 728 58.41 -42.95 22.23
N THR A 729 59.05 -43.63 21.28
CA THR A 729 60.51 -43.84 21.18
C THR A 729 61.22 -42.85 20.23
N GLY A 730 62.56 -42.90 20.14
CA GLY A 730 63.43 -41.82 19.65
C GLY A 730 63.13 -41.19 18.27
N GLU A 731 62.70 -41.96 17.28
CA GLU A 731 62.36 -41.45 15.93
C GLU A 731 60.94 -40.88 15.85
N GLU A 732 60.04 -41.28 16.75
CA GLU A 732 58.71 -40.68 16.87
C GLU A 732 58.78 -39.24 17.42
N ARG A 733 59.89 -38.84 18.07
CA ARG A 733 60.00 -37.57 18.80
C ARG A 733 59.89 -36.31 17.94
N GLU A 734 60.48 -36.32 16.75
CA GLU A 734 60.40 -35.16 15.85
C GLU A 734 58.99 -35.03 15.27
N ARG A 735 58.30 -36.16 15.04
CA ARG A 735 56.90 -36.22 14.64
C ARG A 735 55.97 -35.76 15.79
N LEU A 736 56.22 -36.26 17.00
CA LEU A 736 55.48 -35.91 18.22
C LEU A 736 55.63 -34.43 18.59
N ALA A 737 56.79 -33.82 18.33
CA ALA A 737 56.97 -32.37 18.52
C ALA A 737 56.16 -31.53 17.51
N GLY A 738 56.01 -32.04 16.28
CA GLY A 738 55.11 -31.44 15.28
C GLY A 738 53.64 -31.58 15.69
N GLU A 739 53.21 -32.80 16.01
CA GLU A 739 51.85 -33.09 16.49
C GLU A 739 51.51 -32.29 17.76
N GLN A 740 52.47 -32.05 18.65
CA GLN A 740 52.26 -31.22 19.82
C GLN A 740 51.97 -29.75 19.52
N LYS A 741 52.58 -29.22 18.46
CA LYS A 741 52.38 -27.84 18.04
C LYS A 741 51.01 -27.66 17.39
N ASP A 742 50.55 -28.69 16.67
CA ASP A 742 49.20 -28.72 16.10
C ASP A 742 48.16 -28.82 17.22
N LEU A 743 48.36 -29.71 18.20
CA LEU A 743 47.53 -29.80 19.41
C LEU A 743 47.51 -28.49 20.23
N ALA A 744 48.65 -27.80 20.32
CA ALA A 744 48.74 -26.50 20.99
C ALA A 744 47.92 -25.42 20.27
N LYS A 745 47.90 -25.46 18.94
CA LYS A 745 47.09 -24.56 18.10
C LYS A 745 45.61 -24.86 18.25
N GLU A 746 45.21 -26.13 18.19
CA GLU A 746 43.84 -26.58 18.40
C GLU A 746 43.34 -26.18 19.80
N ALA A 747 44.14 -26.38 20.85
CA ALA A 747 43.80 -25.97 22.21
C ALA A 747 43.59 -24.45 22.34
N ARG A 748 44.28 -23.61 21.55
CA ARG A 748 44.07 -22.15 21.54
C ARG A 748 42.83 -21.73 20.76
N GLU A 749 42.56 -22.36 19.63
CA GLU A 749 41.33 -22.13 18.86
C GLU A 749 40.11 -22.53 19.69
N LEU A 750 40.22 -23.68 20.35
CA LEU A 750 39.27 -24.18 21.33
C LEU A 750 39.05 -23.22 22.50
N ALA A 751 40.13 -22.70 23.10
CA ALA A 751 40.03 -21.71 24.17
C ALA A 751 39.27 -20.46 23.73
N LYS A 752 39.48 -20.00 22.49
CA LYS A 752 38.79 -18.83 21.93
C LYS A 752 37.29 -19.11 21.72
N ALA A 753 36.94 -20.26 21.15
CA ALA A 753 35.55 -20.68 20.99
C ALA A 753 34.83 -20.78 22.35
N LEU A 754 35.50 -21.32 23.37
CA LEU A 754 34.98 -21.37 24.74
C LEU A 754 34.81 -19.97 25.36
N GLU A 755 35.67 -19.01 25.04
CA GLU A 755 35.55 -17.62 25.49
C GLU A 755 34.33 -16.93 24.87
N ASP A 756 34.15 -17.08 23.56
CA ASP A 756 33.02 -16.52 22.82
C ASP A 756 31.70 -17.16 23.27
N ALA A 757 31.70 -18.47 23.48
CA ALA A 757 30.56 -19.20 24.02
C ALA A 757 30.21 -18.78 25.46
N ALA A 758 31.22 -18.49 26.29
CA ALA A 758 31.04 -18.03 27.65
C ALA A 758 30.46 -16.61 27.71
N ARG A 759 30.90 -15.69 26.84
CA ARG A 759 30.39 -14.30 26.79
C ARG A 759 28.89 -14.23 26.50
N ASN A 760 28.37 -15.19 25.76
CA ASN A 760 26.98 -15.24 25.31
C ASN A 760 26.05 -16.03 26.24
N GLN A 761 26.52 -16.54 27.39
CA GLN A 761 25.64 -17.29 28.30
C GLN A 761 24.74 -16.38 29.15
N PRO A 762 23.49 -16.79 29.43
CA PRO A 762 22.56 -15.97 30.20
C PRO A 762 22.85 -15.94 31.71
N SER A 763 23.52 -16.97 32.28
CA SER A 763 23.82 -17.00 33.72
C SER A 763 25.27 -16.60 34.01
N GLU A 764 25.47 -15.70 34.97
CA GLU A 764 26.81 -15.27 35.41
C GLU A 764 27.68 -16.44 35.89
N GLY A 765 27.06 -17.47 36.47
CA GLY A 765 27.73 -18.74 36.77
C GLY A 765 28.29 -19.38 35.50
N ALA A 766 27.44 -19.66 34.50
CA ALA A 766 27.88 -20.30 33.26
C ALA A 766 28.90 -19.46 32.50
N LYS A 767 28.81 -18.11 32.54
CA LYS A 767 29.84 -17.22 31.98
C LYS A 767 31.19 -17.44 32.68
N LYS A 768 31.20 -17.47 34.01
CA LYS A 768 32.43 -17.65 34.80
C LYS A 768 33.04 -19.03 34.59
N SER A 769 32.23 -20.08 34.66
CA SER A 769 32.66 -21.46 34.40
C SER A 769 33.17 -21.65 32.96
N GLY A 770 32.56 -20.98 31.97
CA GLY A 770 33.04 -20.96 30.59
C GLY A 770 34.35 -20.18 30.40
N GLN A 771 34.53 -19.05 31.09
CA GLN A 771 35.80 -18.31 31.11
C GLN A 771 36.92 -19.11 31.78
N GLU A 772 36.63 -19.82 32.88
CA GLU A 772 37.59 -20.72 33.55
C GLU A 772 38.01 -21.88 32.63
N ALA A 773 37.07 -22.42 31.84
CA ALA A 773 37.35 -23.45 30.85
C ALA A 773 38.21 -22.94 29.68
N SER A 774 37.87 -21.77 29.14
CA SER A 774 38.64 -21.09 28.10
C SER A 774 40.07 -20.81 28.56
N GLN A 775 40.24 -20.20 29.74
CA GLN A 775 41.56 -19.89 30.29
C GLN A 775 42.39 -21.16 30.50
N SER A 776 41.81 -22.20 31.10
CA SER A 776 42.52 -23.46 31.36
C SER A 776 42.94 -24.16 30.04
N THR A 777 42.09 -24.11 29.02
CA THR A 777 42.43 -24.67 27.70
C THR A 777 43.53 -23.85 27.02
N GLY A 778 43.49 -22.52 27.12
CA GLY A 778 44.52 -21.64 26.57
C GLY A 778 45.88 -21.84 27.25
N GLU A 779 45.90 -22.02 28.57
CA GLU A 779 47.10 -22.38 29.33
C GLU A 779 47.62 -23.78 28.94
N ALA A 780 46.73 -24.75 28.67
CA ALA A 780 47.14 -26.06 28.16
C ALA A 780 47.83 -25.95 26.79
N GLY A 781 47.28 -25.15 25.86
CA GLY A 781 47.91 -24.89 24.57
C GLY A 781 49.30 -24.26 24.68
N GLN A 782 49.48 -23.29 25.59
CA GLN A 782 50.82 -22.72 25.87
C GLN A 782 51.81 -23.76 26.41
N LYS A 783 51.34 -24.68 27.24
CA LYS A 783 52.16 -25.75 27.81
C LYS A 783 52.54 -26.83 26.79
N MET A 784 51.65 -27.13 25.85
CA MET A 784 51.94 -28.00 24.71
C MET A 784 52.98 -27.40 23.76
N ASP A 785 52.92 -26.10 23.48
CA ASP A 785 53.95 -25.42 22.69
C ASP A 785 55.33 -25.47 23.37
N GLN A 786 55.38 -25.18 24.68
CA GLN A 786 56.63 -25.27 25.45
C GLN A 786 57.19 -26.69 25.46
N ALA A 787 56.33 -27.70 25.59
CA ALA A 787 56.75 -29.08 25.50
C ALA A 787 57.30 -29.43 24.10
N GLY A 788 56.73 -28.87 23.03
CA GLY A 788 57.18 -29.09 21.67
C GLY A 788 58.56 -28.48 21.42
N GLU A 789 58.78 -27.26 21.93
CA GLU A 789 60.09 -26.59 21.90
C GLU A 789 61.16 -27.37 22.68
N GLU A 790 60.84 -27.83 23.89
CA GLU A 790 61.76 -28.62 24.72
C GLU A 790 62.05 -30.00 24.10
N MET A 791 61.08 -30.62 23.39
CA MET A 791 61.31 -31.84 22.61
C MET A 791 62.26 -31.60 21.43
N GLN A 792 62.08 -30.50 20.69
CA GLN A 792 63.00 -30.11 19.61
C GLN A 792 64.40 -29.79 20.14
N GLY A 793 64.50 -29.23 21.36
CA GLY A 793 65.77 -28.98 22.06
C GLY A 793 66.47 -30.23 22.62
N GLY A 794 65.82 -31.40 22.59
CA GLY A 794 66.33 -32.64 23.17
C GLY A 794 66.20 -32.73 24.70
N GLU A 795 65.47 -31.80 25.33
CA GLU A 795 65.28 -31.69 26.78
C GLU A 795 64.06 -32.50 27.26
N GLN A 796 64.13 -33.82 27.07
CA GLN A 796 62.98 -34.72 27.23
C GLN A 796 62.31 -34.67 28.61
N GLN A 797 63.07 -34.46 29.69
CA GLN A 797 62.51 -34.35 31.04
C GLN A 797 61.70 -33.07 31.24
N LYS A 798 62.09 -31.96 30.59
CA LYS A 798 61.33 -30.71 30.65
C LYS A 798 60.08 -30.80 29.78
N ALA A 799 60.20 -31.36 28.57
CA ALA A 799 59.06 -31.61 27.71
C ALA A 799 57.97 -32.45 28.39
N GLY A 800 58.35 -33.55 29.05
CA GLY A 800 57.40 -34.37 29.82
C GLY A 800 56.74 -33.61 30.97
N ALA A 801 57.49 -32.76 31.67
CA ALA A 801 56.93 -31.93 32.74
C ALA A 801 55.95 -30.85 32.24
N GLU A 802 56.18 -30.28 31.05
CA GLU A 802 55.23 -29.35 30.43
C GLU A 802 54.01 -30.08 29.83
N GLN A 803 54.17 -31.31 29.33
CA GLN A 803 53.07 -32.21 28.94
C GLN A 803 52.13 -32.52 30.11
N GLU A 804 52.68 -32.92 31.26
CA GLU A 804 51.88 -33.19 32.46
C GLU A 804 51.08 -31.95 32.91
N LYS A 805 51.67 -30.76 32.82
CA LYS A 805 50.98 -29.49 33.11
C LYS A 805 49.87 -29.20 32.10
N ALA A 806 50.09 -29.49 30.82
CA ALA A 806 49.05 -29.37 29.80
C ALA A 806 47.85 -30.29 30.09
N LEU A 807 48.09 -31.56 30.45
CA LEU A 807 47.04 -32.51 30.85
C LEU A 807 46.26 -32.01 32.06
N ALA A 808 46.97 -31.51 33.08
CA ALA A 808 46.33 -30.97 34.27
C ALA A 808 45.42 -29.78 33.94
N ASN A 809 45.82 -28.93 32.98
CA ASN A 809 45.04 -27.78 32.55
C ASN A 809 43.84 -28.17 31.66
N LEU A 810 43.98 -29.15 30.76
CA LEU A 810 42.83 -29.71 30.03
C LEU A 810 41.83 -30.35 30.99
N GLN A 811 42.29 -31.06 32.02
CA GLN A 811 41.40 -31.66 33.01
C GLN A 811 40.62 -30.60 33.81
N LYS A 812 41.27 -29.49 34.19
CA LYS A 812 40.57 -28.33 34.79
C LYS A 812 39.55 -27.72 33.84
N ALA A 813 39.86 -27.61 32.55
CA ALA A 813 38.92 -27.10 31.55
C ALA A 813 37.69 -28.00 31.43
N LYS A 814 37.87 -29.34 31.46
CA LYS A 814 36.76 -30.30 31.48
C LYS A 814 35.88 -30.11 32.71
N GLU A 815 36.46 -30.01 33.90
CA GLU A 815 35.71 -29.78 35.16
C GLU A 815 34.94 -28.44 35.12
N ALA A 816 35.52 -27.39 34.56
CA ALA A 816 34.86 -26.10 34.39
C ALA A 816 33.70 -26.17 33.37
N LEU A 817 33.85 -26.95 32.30
CA LEU A 817 32.77 -27.22 31.34
C LEU A 817 31.66 -28.08 31.94
N GLU A 818 31.97 -29.04 32.81
CA GLU A 818 30.93 -29.80 33.52
C GLU A 818 30.14 -28.88 34.47
N LYS A 819 30.81 -28.01 35.23
CA LYS A 819 30.14 -27.00 36.08
C LYS A 819 29.28 -26.04 35.29
N MET A 820 29.79 -25.54 34.16
CA MET A 820 29.03 -24.69 33.25
C MET A 820 27.77 -25.40 32.73
N LYS A 821 27.77 -26.74 32.62
CA LYS A 821 26.61 -27.53 32.17
C LYS A 821 25.59 -27.60 33.29
N GLU A 822 26.04 -27.95 34.50
CA GLU A 822 25.19 -27.96 35.68
C GLU A 822 24.56 -26.58 35.97
N GLU A 823 25.27 -25.48 35.72
CA GLU A 823 24.75 -24.13 35.91
C GLU A 823 23.73 -23.74 34.83
N LEU A 824 23.86 -24.23 33.59
CA LEU A 824 22.84 -24.08 32.57
C LEU A 824 21.59 -24.92 32.87
N ASP A 825 21.79 -26.16 33.30
CA ASP A 825 20.70 -27.06 33.65
C ASP A 825 19.94 -26.52 34.88
N ARG A 826 20.64 -25.96 35.88
CA ARG A 826 20.02 -25.23 37.00
C ARG A 826 19.31 -23.95 36.55
N ALA A 827 19.85 -23.20 35.60
CA ALA A 827 19.24 -21.96 35.10
C ALA A 827 17.99 -22.23 34.25
N SER A 828 17.92 -23.36 33.54
CA SER A 828 16.79 -23.72 32.65
C SER A 828 15.70 -24.57 33.32
N ALA A 829 16.01 -25.26 34.43
CA ALA A 829 15.02 -26.01 35.23
C ALA A 829 13.77 -25.18 35.64
N PRO A 830 13.88 -23.94 36.16
CA PRO A 830 12.69 -23.17 36.55
C PRO A 830 11.83 -22.74 35.34
N GLU A 831 12.43 -22.53 34.16
CA GLU A 831 11.66 -22.24 32.94
C GLU A 831 10.92 -23.47 32.42
N LEU A 832 11.56 -24.65 32.42
CA LEU A 832 10.90 -25.91 32.05
C LEU A 832 9.77 -26.28 33.02
N GLU A 833 9.96 -26.04 34.32
CA GLU A 833 8.90 -26.25 35.32
C GLU A 833 7.74 -25.26 35.12
N LYS A 834 8.04 -24.00 34.77
CA LYS A 834 7.00 -23.02 34.41
C LYS A 834 6.25 -23.44 33.15
N LEU A 835 6.95 -23.92 32.12
CA LEU A 835 6.37 -24.38 30.86
C LEU A 835 5.46 -25.60 31.08
N ALA A 836 5.88 -26.54 31.93
CA ALA A 836 5.08 -27.71 32.29
C ALA A 836 3.80 -27.32 33.05
N ARG A 837 3.86 -26.32 33.95
CA ARG A 837 2.67 -25.78 34.63
C ARG A 837 1.74 -25.05 33.68
N GLU A 838 2.28 -24.26 32.75
CA GLU A 838 1.50 -23.60 31.70
C GLU A 838 0.77 -24.63 30.81
N GLN A 839 1.42 -25.76 30.49
CA GLN A 839 0.76 -26.89 29.80
C GLN A 839 -0.32 -27.57 30.65
N GLU A 840 -0.09 -27.76 31.96
CA GLU A 840 -1.11 -28.34 32.85
C GLU A 840 -2.34 -27.44 32.97
N GLU A 841 -2.15 -26.11 33.02
CA GLU A 841 -3.24 -25.14 33.01
C GLU A 841 -4.00 -25.15 31.67
N LEU A 842 -3.28 -25.25 30.55
CA LEU A 842 -3.87 -25.37 29.21
C LEU A 842 -4.71 -26.64 29.07
N ALA A 843 -4.21 -27.76 29.57
CA ALA A 843 -4.91 -29.03 29.61
C ALA A 843 -6.22 -28.92 30.42
N LYS A 844 -6.18 -28.31 31.62
CA LYS A 844 -7.37 -28.09 32.46
C LYS A 844 -8.42 -27.24 31.75
N LYS A 845 -8.03 -26.14 31.12
CA LYS A 845 -8.94 -25.30 30.33
C LYS A 845 -9.54 -26.03 29.14
N THR A 846 -8.75 -26.91 28.50
CA THR A 846 -9.23 -27.75 27.40
C THR A 846 -10.20 -28.83 27.88
N GLU A 847 -10.00 -29.37 29.09
CA GLU A 847 -10.95 -30.27 29.75
C GLU A 847 -12.26 -29.56 30.10
N GLU A 848 -12.19 -28.33 30.60
CA GLU A 848 -13.38 -27.49 30.87
C GLU A 848 -14.14 -27.21 29.57
N LEU A 849 -13.44 -26.84 28.50
CA LEU A 849 -14.03 -26.65 27.17
C LEU A 849 -14.72 -27.93 26.67
N ALA A 850 -14.08 -29.09 26.81
CA ALA A 850 -14.68 -30.38 26.43
C ALA A 850 -15.94 -30.72 27.26
N LYS A 851 -16.00 -30.32 28.53
CA LYS A 851 -17.20 -30.47 29.36
C LYS A 851 -18.30 -29.52 28.89
N GLN A 852 -17.98 -28.25 28.63
CA GLN A 852 -18.91 -27.27 28.09
C GLN A 852 -19.51 -27.75 26.75
N LEU A 853 -18.68 -28.26 25.83
CA LEU A 853 -19.14 -28.84 24.55
C LEU A 853 -20.07 -30.04 24.72
N GLY A 854 -19.83 -30.89 25.73
CA GLY A 854 -20.72 -31.99 26.07
C GLY A 854 -22.08 -31.53 26.59
N GLU A 855 -22.09 -30.54 27.50
CA GLU A 855 -23.32 -29.98 28.04
C GLU A 855 -24.14 -29.28 26.95
N MET A 856 -23.48 -28.57 26.02
CA MET A 856 -24.14 -27.96 24.87
C MET A 856 -24.71 -29.02 23.91
N ALA A 857 -23.97 -30.10 23.63
CA ALA A 857 -24.46 -31.20 22.80
C ALA A 857 -25.71 -31.87 23.38
N GLU A 858 -25.88 -31.90 24.71
CA GLU A 858 -27.08 -32.43 25.36
C GLU A 858 -28.29 -31.51 25.25
N ARG A 859 -28.05 -30.19 25.10
CA ARG A 859 -29.08 -29.15 25.01
C ARG A 859 -29.52 -28.86 23.57
N GLU A 860 -28.72 -29.23 22.57
CA GLU A 860 -29.01 -29.00 21.16
C GLU A 860 -30.21 -29.83 20.64
N PRO A 861 -31.27 -29.19 20.07
CA PRO A 861 -32.43 -29.89 19.54
C PRO A 861 -32.18 -30.63 18.21
N SER A 862 -31.18 -30.22 17.42
CA SER A 862 -30.86 -30.85 16.13
C SER A 862 -29.92 -32.04 16.32
N GLU A 863 -30.33 -33.26 15.93
CA GLU A 863 -29.47 -34.45 16.01
C GLU A 863 -28.18 -34.30 15.18
N ALA A 864 -28.20 -33.54 14.08
CA ALA A 864 -27.01 -33.23 13.28
C ALA A 864 -26.06 -32.28 14.04
N ASN A 865 -26.58 -31.23 14.68
CA ASN A 865 -25.74 -30.31 15.47
C ASN A 865 -25.20 -31.00 16.73
N LYS A 866 -25.99 -31.88 17.33
CA LYS A 866 -25.58 -32.72 18.46
C LYS A 866 -24.46 -33.68 18.13
N GLU A 867 -24.49 -34.32 16.95
CA GLU A 867 -23.41 -35.19 16.49
C GLU A 867 -22.12 -34.38 16.24
N ARG A 868 -22.22 -33.21 15.64
CA ARG A 868 -21.08 -32.31 15.42
C ARG A 868 -20.50 -31.74 16.71
N MET A 869 -21.35 -31.33 17.66
CA MET A 869 -20.89 -30.90 18.99
C MET A 869 -20.21 -32.05 19.76
N LYS A 870 -20.69 -33.30 19.60
CA LYS A 870 -19.99 -34.47 20.15
C LYS A 870 -18.62 -34.69 19.50
N ASN A 871 -18.50 -34.48 18.19
CA ASN A 871 -17.22 -34.56 17.50
C ASN A 871 -16.26 -33.46 17.97
N ALA A 872 -16.75 -32.21 18.12
CA ALA A 872 -15.97 -31.11 18.69
C ALA A 872 -15.55 -31.39 20.14
N GLN A 873 -16.46 -31.94 20.96
CA GLN A 873 -16.15 -32.41 22.31
C GLN A 873 -15.04 -33.47 22.30
N GLN A 874 -15.13 -34.46 21.39
CA GLN A 874 -14.13 -35.52 21.29
C GLN A 874 -12.77 -34.98 20.86
N GLY A 875 -12.72 -34.03 19.91
CA GLY A 875 -11.49 -33.32 19.53
C GLY A 875 -10.87 -32.58 20.72
N ALA A 876 -11.66 -31.84 21.49
CA ALA A 876 -11.18 -31.19 22.71
C ALA A 876 -10.69 -32.19 23.77
N GLN A 877 -11.36 -33.34 23.96
CA GLN A 877 -10.90 -34.40 24.88
C GLN A 877 -9.57 -35.03 24.43
N ASN A 878 -9.43 -35.31 23.14
CA ASN A 878 -8.19 -35.81 22.57
C ASN A 878 -7.07 -34.79 22.77
N ALA A 879 -7.31 -33.52 22.46
CA ALA A 879 -6.35 -32.43 22.66
C ALA A 879 -5.88 -32.34 24.11
N ASN A 880 -6.79 -32.43 25.09
CA ASN A 880 -6.45 -32.47 26.51
C ASN A 880 -5.53 -33.67 26.85
N GLY A 881 -5.87 -34.87 26.37
CA GLY A 881 -5.03 -36.07 26.60
C GLY A 881 -3.61 -35.91 26.04
N GLN A 882 -3.50 -35.30 24.85
CA GLN A 882 -2.22 -35.00 24.21
C GLN A 882 -1.42 -33.92 24.99
N MET A 883 -2.08 -32.86 25.48
CA MET A 883 -1.44 -31.85 26.33
C MET A 883 -0.91 -32.42 27.65
N GLN A 884 -1.66 -33.32 28.30
CA GLN A 884 -1.23 -33.98 29.53
C GLN A 884 0.01 -34.88 29.30
N GLN A 885 0.02 -35.63 28.18
CA GLN A 885 1.19 -36.42 27.79
C GLN A 885 2.40 -35.53 27.48
N SER A 886 2.17 -34.40 26.81
CA SER A 886 3.21 -33.38 26.59
C SER A 886 3.80 -32.87 27.91
N GLY A 887 2.97 -32.52 28.89
CA GLY A 887 3.42 -32.08 30.21
C GLY A 887 4.24 -33.15 30.97
N GLN A 888 3.79 -34.40 30.95
CA GLN A 888 4.51 -35.53 31.57
C GLN A 888 5.89 -35.74 30.93
N GLN A 889 5.95 -35.75 29.59
CA GLN A 889 7.21 -35.93 28.87
C GLN A 889 8.17 -34.76 29.03
N MET A 890 7.66 -33.53 29.15
CA MET A 890 8.49 -32.38 29.52
C MET A 890 9.11 -32.55 30.91
N GLY A 891 8.35 -33.06 31.89
CA GLY A 891 8.87 -33.40 33.22
C GLY A 891 9.93 -34.51 33.20
N GLU A 892 9.84 -35.43 32.25
CA GLU A 892 10.84 -36.48 32.00
C GLU A 892 12.01 -36.03 31.12
N GLN A 893 12.11 -34.75 30.75
CA GLN A 893 13.12 -34.19 29.85
C GLN A 893 13.09 -34.80 28.42
N LYS A 894 11.93 -35.28 27.96
CA LYS A 894 11.69 -35.77 26.59
C LYS A 894 10.99 -34.72 25.74
N SER A 895 11.68 -33.60 25.54
CA SER A 895 11.17 -32.40 24.85
C SER A 895 10.61 -32.68 23.44
N GLU A 896 11.21 -33.61 22.69
CA GLU A 896 10.80 -33.94 21.34
C GLU A 896 9.43 -34.63 21.26
N GLN A 897 9.22 -35.65 22.10
CA GLN A 897 7.93 -36.33 22.17
C GLN A 897 6.85 -35.34 22.65
N SER A 898 7.23 -34.45 23.58
CA SER A 898 6.34 -33.41 24.09
C SER A 898 5.86 -32.47 22.99
N ALA A 899 6.75 -32.00 22.11
CA ALA A 899 6.38 -31.17 20.96
C ALA A 899 5.46 -31.92 19.98
N GLN A 900 5.66 -33.22 19.75
CA GLN A 900 4.78 -34.01 18.89
C GLN A 900 3.34 -34.08 19.44
N HIS A 901 3.18 -34.31 20.75
CA HIS A 901 1.86 -34.34 21.38
C HIS A 901 1.18 -32.96 21.35
N GLN A 902 1.92 -31.86 21.51
CA GLN A 902 1.33 -30.53 21.37
C GLN A 902 0.85 -30.23 19.95
N ARG A 903 1.59 -30.65 18.91
CA ARG A 903 1.14 -30.51 17.51
C ARG A 903 -0.12 -31.34 17.23
N GLN A 904 -0.24 -32.52 17.85
CA GLN A 904 -1.46 -33.33 17.76
C GLN A 904 -2.63 -32.63 18.46
N ALA A 905 -2.41 -32.10 19.66
CA ALA A 905 -3.44 -31.35 20.38
C ALA A 905 -3.94 -30.11 19.63
N MET A 906 -3.07 -29.34 18.95
CA MET A 906 -3.53 -28.21 18.13
C MET A 906 -4.45 -28.65 16.99
N ARG A 907 -4.10 -29.72 16.28
CA ARG A 907 -4.94 -30.24 15.19
C ARG A 907 -6.32 -30.65 15.69
N GLU A 908 -6.38 -31.33 16.83
CA GLU A 908 -7.65 -31.77 17.42
C GLU A 908 -8.52 -30.58 17.91
N LEU A 909 -7.91 -29.49 18.39
CA LEU A 909 -8.63 -28.24 18.71
C LEU A 909 -9.09 -27.49 17.46
N GLU A 910 -8.30 -27.48 16.38
CA GLU A 910 -8.65 -26.84 15.12
C GLU A 910 -9.81 -27.57 14.42
N GLU A 911 -9.79 -28.90 14.41
CA GLU A 911 -10.91 -29.73 13.94
C GLU A 911 -12.18 -29.48 14.77
N ALA A 912 -12.05 -29.37 16.10
CA ALA A 912 -13.17 -29.02 16.96
C ALA A 912 -13.73 -27.61 16.65
N ARG A 913 -12.87 -26.66 16.27
CA ARG A 913 -13.27 -25.30 15.88
C ARG A 913 -14.05 -25.31 14.58
N GLU A 914 -13.58 -26.04 13.58
CA GLU A 914 -14.27 -26.13 12.29
C GLU A 914 -15.68 -26.72 12.43
N GLU A 915 -15.85 -27.73 13.30
CA GLU A 915 -17.18 -28.31 13.54
C GLU A 915 -18.14 -27.31 14.21
N LEU A 916 -17.65 -26.47 15.12
CA LEU A 916 -18.45 -25.38 15.69
C LEU A 916 -18.80 -24.29 14.67
N GLU A 917 -17.89 -23.98 13.74
CA GLU A 917 -18.18 -23.05 12.65
C GLU A 917 -19.20 -23.59 11.64
N ARG A 918 -19.19 -24.90 11.38
CA ARG A 918 -20.19 -25.56 10.52
C ARG A 918 -21.57 -25.52 11.15
N ILE A 919 -21.67 -25.73 12.46
CA ILE A 919 -22.93 -25.57 13.20
C ILE A 919 -23.47 -24.13 13.01
N ARG A 920 -22.60 -23.12 13.09
CA ARG A 920 -23.00 -21.71 12.89
C ARG A 920 -23.43 -21.38 11.46
N LYS A 921 -22.80 -21.97 10.44
CA LYS A 921 -23.06 -21.66 9.02
C LYS A 921 -24.34 -22.30 8.47
N GLU A 922 -24.80 -23.41 9.05
CA GLU A 922 -25.97 -24.13 8.53
C GLU A 922 -27.33 -23.62 9.04
N GLU A 923 -27.36 -22.54 9.86
CA GLU A 923 -28.59 -21.95 10.41
C GLU A 923 -29.14 -20.72 9.66
N LEU A 924 -28.68 -20.41 8.45
CA LEU A 924 -29.42 -19.46 7.59
C LEU A 924 -30.75 -20.09 7.19
N THR A 925 -31.84 -19.59 7.77
CA THR A 925 -33.20 -20.05 7.49
C THR A 925 -33.55 -19.84 6.02
N GLU A 926 -34.44 -20.65 5.45
CA GLU A 926 -34.83 -20.47 4.04
C GLU A 926 -35.52 -19.12 3.77
N GLU A 927 -36.12 -18.50 4.79
CA GLU A 927 -36.64 -17.14 4.69
C GLU A 927 -35.52 -16.11 4.53
N GLU A 928 -34.39 -16.27 5.22
CA GLU A 928 -33.24 -15.38 5.11
C GLU A 928 -32.51 -15.54 3.78
N LYS A 929 -32.39 -16.78 3.27
CA LYS A 929 -31.86 -17.04 1.93
C LYS A 929 -32.72 -16.40 0.84
N GLN A 930 -34.05 -16.51 0.94
CA GLN A 930 -34.97 -15.88 -0.01
C GLN A 930 -34.90 -14.36 0.02
N GLU A 931 -34.74 -13.75 1.20
CA GLU A 931 -34.66 -12.29 1.32
C GLU A 931 -33.30 -11.75 0.83
N LEU A 932 -32.18 -12.43 1.13
CA LEU A 932 -30.87 -12.12 0.54
C LEU A 932 -30.91 -12.22 -0.99
N GLU A 933 -31.64 -13.19 -1.54
CA GLU A 933 -31.84 -13.29 -2.98
C GLU A 933 -32.70 -12.14 -3.54
N ARG A 934 -33.66 -11.60 -2.79
CA ARG A 934 -34.41 -10.37 -3.19
C ARG A 934 -33.51 -9.15 -3.20
N ILE A 935 -32.71 -8.95 -2.14
CA ILE A 935 -31.75 -7.85 -2.05
C ILE A 935 -30.77 -7.93 -3.23
N ARG A 936 -30.27 -9.13 -3.55
CA ARG A 936 -29.39 -9.35 -4.70
C ARG A 936 -30.05 -9.00 -6.02
N LYS A 937 -31.28 -9.46 -6.27
CA LYS A 937 -32.02 -9.12 -7.50
C LYS A 937 -32.19 -7.62 -7.66
N ARG A 938 -32.45 -6.91 -6.56
CA ARG A 938 -32.60 -5.46 -6.61
C ARG A 938 -31.28 -4.73 -6.83
N GLN A 939 -30.16 -5.24 -6.32
CA GLN A 939 -28.83 -4.73 -6.65
C GLN A 939 -28.49 -4.94 -8.13
N GLU A 940 -28.84 -6.09 -8.71
CA GLU A 940 -28.68 -6.36 -10.16
C GLU A 940 -29.55 -5.41 -11.02
N GLU A 941 -30.72 -5.00 -10.53
CA GLU A 941 -31.58 -4.01 -11.21
C GLU A 941 -30.94 -2.61 -11.18
N ILE A 942 -30.46 -2.15 -10.02
CA ILE A 942 -29.78 -0.85 -9.89
C ILE A 942 -28.49 -0.81 -10.72
N GLU A 943 -27.73 -1.90 -10.78
CA GLU A 943 -26.56 -2.01 -11.64
C GLU A 943 -26.92 -1.72 -13.11
N LYS A 944 -27.97 -2.35 -13.62
CA LYS A 944 -28.43 -2.14 -15.01
C LYS A 944 -28.90 -0.71 -15.24
N GLU A 945 -29.63 -0.14 -14.30
CA GLU A 945 -30.06 1.26 -14.39
C GLU A 945 -28.87 2.22 -14.40
N LEU A 946 -27.80 1.93 -13.65
CA LEU A 946 -26.55 2.70 -13.67
C LEU A 946 -25.76 2.52 -14.96
N GLU A 947 -25.76 1.33 -15.55
CA GLU A 947 -25.15 1.11 -16.86
C GLU A 947 -25.88 1.87 -17.97
N GLU A 948 -27.23 1.81 -17.99
CA GLU A 948 -28.04 2.58 -18.93
C GLU A 948 -27.87 4.09 -18.73
N PHE A 949 -27.80 4.54 -17.47
CA PHE A 949 -27.57 5.95 -17.16
C PHE A 949 -26.18 6.41 -17.58
N ALA A 950 -25.14 5.61 -17.32
CA ALA A 950 -23.78 5.90 -17.79
C ALA A 950 -23.70 6.02 -19.32
N GLN A 951 -24.43 5.17 -20.06
CA GLN A 951 -24.49 5.25 -21.52
C GLN A 951 -25.13 6.57 -21.99
N ARG A 952 -26.22 7.01 -21.37
CA ARG A 952 -26.85 8.31 -21.69
C ARG A 952 -25.92 9.48 -21.40
N LEU A 953 -25.26 9.47 -20.24
CA LEU A 953 -24.25 10.50 -19.90
C LEU A 953 -23.10 10.53 -20.92
N GLU A 954 -22.68 9.37 -21.43
CA GLU A 954 -21.65 9.30 -22.46
C GLU A 954 -22.14 9.85 -23.82
N GLU A 955 -23.40 9.57 -24.20
CA GLU A 955 -24.07 10.14 -25.37
C GLU A 955 -24.18 11.67 -25.29
N GLU A 956 -24.45 12.20 -24.09
CA GLU A 956 -24.46 13.64 -23.78
C GLU A 956 -23.06 14.26 -23.65
N LYS A 957 -22.00 13.45 -23.79
CA LYS A 957 -20.58 13.83 -23.66
C LYS A 957 -20.15 14.25 -22.24
N LYS A 958 -20.92 13.88 -21.23
CA LYS A 958 -20.63 14.05 -19.79
C LYS A 958 -19.70 12.93 -19.29
N LYS A 959 -18.48 12.88 -19.84
CA LYS A 959 -17.56 11.72 -19.69
C LYS A 959 -17.18 11.41 -18.24
N GLU A 960 -17.05 12.42 -17.39
CA GLU A 960 -16.68 12.24 -15.99
C GLU A 960 -17.83 11.62 -15.19
N ALA A 961 -19.04 12.18 -15.33
CA ALA A 961 -20.26 11.62 -14.74
C ALA A 961 -20.51 10.18 -15.24
N ALA A 962 -20.35 9.92 -16.55
CA ALA A 962 -20.49 8.57 -17.11
C ALA A 962 -19.53 7.56 -16.46
N LYS A 963 -18.27 7.95 -16.24
CA LYS A 963 -17.27 7.12 -15.57
C LYS A 963 -17.63 6.86 -14.10
N THR A 964 -18.09 7.89 -13.38
CA THR A 964 -18.51 7.76 -11.97
C THR A 964 -19.72 6.82 -11.87
N ALA A 965 -20.69 6.91 -12.78
CA ALA A 965 -21.84 6.00 -12.86
C ALA A 965 -21.41 4.54 -13.14
N GLN A 966 -20.47 4.30 -14.06
CA GLN A 966 -19.90 2.97 -14.30
C GLN A 966 -19.21 2.39 -13.05
N GLN A 967 -18.46 3.22 -12.32
CA GLN A 967 -17.81 2.79 -11.08
C GLN A 967 -18.81 2.42 -9.99
N ALA A 968 -19.90 3.19 -9.84
CA ALA A 968 -21.00 2.85 -8.96
C ALA A 968 -21.64 1.50 -9.34
N GLY A 969 -21.94 1.29 -10.63
CA GLY A 969 -22.48 0.02 -11.14
C GLY A 969 -21.55 -1.17 -10.88
N GLN A 970 -20.24 -1.03 -11.15
CA GLN A 970 -19.25 -2.09 -10.86
C GLN A 970 -19.18 -2.46 -9.38
N LYS A 971 -19.28 -1.47 -8.49
CA LYS A 971 -19.30 -1.72 -7.04
C LYS A 971 -20.58 -2.41 -6.59
N MET A 972 -21.71 -2.05 -7.20
CA MET A 972 -22.99 -2.72 -6.99
C MET A 972 -22.95 -4.19 -7.43
N ASN A 973 -22.34 -4.49 -8.58
CA ASN A 973 -22.12 -5.87 -9.04
C ASN A 973 -21.26 -6.67 -8.05
N GLN A 974 -20.14 -6.08 -7.62
CA GLN A 974 -19.25 -6.72 -6.62
C GLN A 974 -19.98 -6.98 -5.31
N ALA A 975 -20.85 -6.06 -4.86
CA ALA A 975 -21.71 -6.28 -3.69
C ALA A 975 -22.61 -7.50 -3.88
N GLY A 976 -23.31 -7.59 -5.02
CA GLY A 976 -24.17 -8.73 -5.34
C GLY A 976 -23.42 -10.06 -5.45
N GLN A 977 -22.19 -10.06 -5.97
CA GLN A 977 -21.33 -11.26 -6.04
C GLN A 977 -20.88 -11.72 -4.65
N LYS A 978 -20.46 -10.81 -3.78
CA LYS A 978 -20.04 -11.15 -2.40
C LYS A 978 -21.20 -11.66 -1.56
N MET A 979 -22.38 -11.06 -1.72
CA MET A 979 -23.62 -11.58 -1.11
C MET A 979 -23.96 -12.99 -1.62
N LYS A 980 -23.68 -13.30 -2.89
CA LYS A 980 -23.87 -14.64 -3.46
C LYS A 980 -22.88 -15.68 -2.91
N SER A 981 -21.67 -15.27 -2.54
CA SER A 981 -20.68 -16.14 -1.90
C SER A 981 -20.84 -16.22 -0.38
N GLU A 982 -22.01 -15.82 0.15
CA GLU A 982 -22.31 -15.80 1.59
C GLU A 982 -21.39 -14.87 2.41
N ASP A 983 -20.69 -13.95 1.74
CA ASP A 983 -19.86 -12.91 2.36
C ASP A 983 -20.70 -11.61 2.49
N SER A 984 -21.60 -11.60 3.46
CA SER A 984 -22.50 -10.46 3.72
C SER A 984 -21.75 -9.20 4.15
N GLN A 985 -20.65 -9.35 4.89
CA GLN A 985 -19.84 -8.23 5.35
C GLN A 985 -19.10 -7.58 4.18
N GLY A 986 -18.44 -8.37 3.33
CA GLY A 986 -17.80 -7.85 2.13
C GLY A 986 -18.80 -7.25 1.13
N GLY A 987 -20.02 -7.80 1.05
CA GLY A 987 -21.11 -7.23 0.25
C GLY A 987 -21.53 -5.83 0.70
N ARG A 988 -21.64 -5.62 2.02
CA ARG A 988 -21.97 -4.31 2.61
C ARG A 988 -20.90 -3.26 2.33
N GLU A 989 -19.62 -3.63 2.42
CA GLU A 989 -18.51 -2.72 2.11
C GLU A 989 -18.53 -2.25 0.66
N GLU A 990 -18.82 -3.12 -0.30
CA GLU A 990 -18.92 -2.71 -1.71
C GLU A 990 -20.19 -1.88 -1.98
N GLN A 991 -21.30 -2.14 -1.27
CA GLN A 991 -22.50 -1.30 -1.35
C GLN A 991 -22.24 0.13 -0.83
N GLU A 992 -21.52 0.27 0.29
CA GLU A 992 -21.08 1.57 0.81
C GLU A 992 -20.17 2.31 -0.18
N ARG A 993 -19.27 1.59 -0.86
CA ARG A 993 -18.45 2.16 -1.93
C ARG A 993 -19.30 2.60 -3.11
N ALA A 994 -20.28 1.82 -3.54
CA ALA A 994 -21.22 2.19 -4.60
C ALA A 994 -21.97 3.49 -4.24
N LYS A 995 -22.44 3.61 -2.99
CA LYS A 995 -23.07 4.84 -2.48
C LYS A 995 -22.16 6.06 -2.54
N LYS A 996 -20.88 5.91 -2.17
CA LYS A 996 -19.90 7.01 -2.31
C LYS A 996 -19.76 7.47 -3.76
N TYR A 997 -19.72 6.54 -4.72
CA TYR A 997 -19.70 6.89 -6.15
C TYR A 997 -20.99 7.56 -6.61
N LEU A 998 -22.16 7.13 -6.13
CA LEU A 998 -23.44 7.81 -6.44
C LEU A 998 -23.49 9.23 -5.89
N ASN A 999 -23.02 9.46 -4.67
CA ASN A 999 -22.93 10.80 -4.10
C ASN A 999 -21.95 11.69 -4.88
N LYS A 1000 -20.86 11.11 -5.39
CA LYS A 1000 -19.93 11.83 -6.26
C LYS A 1000 -20.60 12.17 -7.60
N LEU A 1001 -21.32 11.23 -8.20
CA LEU A 1001 -22.05 11.40 -9.44
C LEU A 1001 -23.10 12.53 -9.35
N GLU A 1002 -23.82 12.61 -8.23
CA GLU A 1002 -24.76 13.71 -7.97
C GLU A 1002 -24.05 15.07 -7.97
N ARG A 1003 -22.90 15.19 -7.31
CA ARG A 1003 -22.09 16.43 -7.31
C ARG A 1003 -21.56 16.78 -8.70
N ASP A 1004 -21.02 15.79 -9.42
CA ASP A 1004 -20.49 15.98 -10.77
C ASP A 1004 -21.58 16.56 -11.70
N LEU A 1005 -22.84 16.09 -11.56
CA LEU A 1005 -23.97 16.59 -12.35
C LEU A 1005 -24.50 17.95 -11.88
N GLU A 1006 -24.56 18.21 -10.57
CA GLU A 1006 -24.90 19.55 -10.06
C GLU A 1006 -23.88 20.61 -10.54
N GLU A 1007 -22.59 20.26 -10.63
CA GLU A 1007 -21.57 21.16 -11.18
C GLU A 1007 -21.75 21.40 -12.68
N GLU A 1008 -22.08 20.37 -13.45
CA GLU A 1008 -22.39 20.54 -14.88
C GLU A 1008 -23.64 21.38 -15.11
N GLU A 1009 -24.69 21.18 -14.30
CA GLU A 1009 -25.89 21.99 -14.33
C GLU A 1009 -25.58 23.47 -14.07
N ARG A 1010 -24.79 23.77 -13.02
CA ARG A 1010 -24.35 25.16 -12.75
C ARG A 1010 -23.56 25.76 -13.90
N LYS A 1011 -22.66 24.98 -14.52
CA LYS A 1011 -21.91 25.43 -15.71
C LYS A 1011 -22.85 25.73 -16.86
N TYR A 1012 -23.87 24.90 -17.07
CA TYR A 1012 -24.87 25.09 -18.12
C TYR A 1012 -25.76 26.32 -17.86
N GLU A 1013 -26.25 26.50 -16.63
CA GLU A 1013 -27.00 27.68 -16.21
C GLU A 1013 -26.17 28.95 -16.41
N GLN A 1014 -24.90 28.94 -16.02
CA GLN A 1014 -23.98 30.06 -16.22
C GLN A 1014 -23.79 30.37 -17.70
N GLN A 1015 -23.56 29.36 -18.55
CA GLN A 1015 -23.45 29.56 -20.00
C GLN A 1015 -24.75 30.12 -20.61
N ARG A 1016 -25.91 29.67 -20.12
CA ARG A 1016 -27.20 30.20 -20.55
C ARG A 1016 -27.34 31.67 -20.13
N GLN A 1017 -27.02 32.02 -18.89
CA GLN A 1017 -27.04 33.40 -18.40
C GLN A 1017 -26.09 34.29 -19.21
N ASP A 1018 -24.87 33.83 -19.48
CA ASP A 1018 -23.89 34.54 -20.31
C ASP A 1018 -24.39 34.76 -21.73
N GLN A 1019 -25.05 33.76 -22.34
CA GLN A 1019 -25.66 33.88 -23.66
C GLN A 1019 -26.82 34.89 -23.68
N VAL A 1020 -27.66 34.89 -22.64
CA VAL A 1020 -28.73 35.88 -22.48
C VAL A 1020 -28.14 37.28 -22.34
N ILE A 1021 -27.14 37.47 -21.47
CA ILE A 1021 -26.43 38.75 -21.29
C ILE A 1021 -25.81 39.22 -22.61
N TYR A 1022 -25.19 38.32 -23.37
CA TYR A 1022 -24.60 38.64 -24.68
C TYR A 1022 -25.66 39.11 -25.69
N ASN A 1023 -26.79 38.41 -25.76
CA ASN A 1023 -27.90 38.79 -26.65
C ASN A 1023 -28.49 40.15 -26.25
N LEU A 1024 -28.73 40.37 -24.95
CA LEU A 1024 -29.21 41.65 -24.41
C LEU A 1024 -28.24 42.80 -24.71
N LEU A 1025 -26.94 42.55 -24.60
CA LEU A 1025 -25.90 43.53 -24.92
C LEU A 1025 -25.93 43.91 -26.41
N GLU A 1026 -26.05 42.94 -27.31
CA GLU A 1026 -26.17 43.19 -28.76
C GLU A 1026 -27.46 43.97 -29.09
N GLU A 1027 -28.59 43.63 -28.47
CA GLU A 1027 -29.85 44.36 -28.63
C GLU A 1027 -29.77 45.80 -28.14
N LEU A 1028 -29.20 46.02 -26.95
CA LEU A 1028 -28.98 47.36 -26.40
C LEU A 1028 -28.03 48.20 -27.27
N LYS A 1029 -26.96 47.61 -27.82
CA LYS A 1029 -26.10 48.31 -28.80
C LYS A 1029 -26.88 48.72 -30.05
N ALA A 1030 -27.78 47.88 -30.54
CA ALA A 1030 -28.62 48.20 -31.69
C ALA A 1030 -29.61 49.33 -31.39
N VAL A 1031 -30.20 49.34 -30.19
CA VAL A 1031 -31.03 50.45 -29.68
C VAL A 1031 -30.20 51.74 -29.62
N LEU A 1032 -29.02 51.71 -28.99
CA LEU A 1032 -28.14 52.89 -28.88
C LEU A 1032 -27.70 53.44 -30.25
N ALA A 1033 -27.42 52.57 -31.22
CA ALA A 1033 -27.11 52.99 -32.59
C ALA A 1033 -28.30 53.69 -33.27
N THR A 1034 -29.51 53.19 -33.03
CA THR A 1034 -30.76 53.77 -33.54
C THR A 1034 -31.02 55.14 -32.91
N GLU A 1035 -30.90 55.24 -31.59
CA GLU A 1035 -31.02 56.51 -30.84
C GLU A 1035 -30.03 57.56 -31.32
N LYS A 1036 -28.77 57.18 -31.52
CA LYS A 1036 -27.74 58.07 -32.06
C LYS A 1036 -28.15 58.59 -33.44
N SER A 1037 -28.66 57.73 -34.32
CA SER A 1037 -29.16 58.14 -35.64
C SER A 1037 -30.36 59.08 -35.55
N VAL A 1038 -31.30 58.84 -34.61
CA VAL A 1038 -32.45 59.74 -34.38
C VAL A 1038 -31.98 61.10 -33.88
N ARG A 1039 -31.03 61.14 -32.94
CA ARG A 1039 -30.44 62.37 -32.42
C ARG A 1039 -29.72 63.17 -33.50
N GLU A 1040 -28.83 62.54 -34.27
CA GLU A 1040 -28.12 63.20 -35.36
C GLU A 1040 -29.10 63.77 -36.41
N SER A 1041 -30.18 63.04 -36.72
CA SER A 1041 -31.22 63.52 -37.63
C SER A 1041 -31.98 64.72 -37.06
N THR A 1042 -32.33 64.70 -35.77
CA THR A 1042 -33.09 65.79 -35.13
C THR A 1042 -32.24 67.05 -34.93
N GLU A 1043 -30.97 66.91 -34.56
CA GLU A 1043 -30.00 68.02 -34.49
C GLU A 1043 -29.78 68.68 -35.85
N ALA A 1044 -29.63 67.88 -36.92
CA ALA A 1044 -29.47 68.40 -38.27
C ALA A 1044 -30.71 69.18 -38.73
N ILE A 1045 -31.91 68.68 -38.42
CA ILE A 1045 -33.17 69.36 -38.74
C ILE A 1045 -33.32 70.65 -37.92
N ASP A 1046 -32.98 70.63 -36.63
CA ASP A 1046 -33.06 71.83 -35.79
C ASP A 1046 -32.09 72.92 -36.28
N THR A 1047 -30.87 72.54 -36.63
CA THR A 1047 -29.87 73.48 -37.19
C THR A 1047 -30.40 74.16 -38.46
N LYS A 1048 -31.03 73.40 -39.37
CA LYS A 1048 -31.68 73.96 -40.57
C LYS A 1048 -32.84 74.88 -40.21
N ARG A 1049 -33.70 74.45 -39.29
CA ARG A 1049 -34.84 75.23 -38.80
C ARG A 1049 -34.41 76.58 -38.23
N GLN A 1050 -33.34 76.61 -37.43
CA GLN A 1050 -32.80 77.84 -36.86
C GLN A 1050 -32.24 78.81 -37.92
N SER A 1051 -31.78 78.28 -39.07
CA SER A 1051 -31.29 79.09 -40.19
C SER A 1051 -32.42 79.68 -41.07
N GLN A 1052 -33.66 79.22 -40.90
CA GLN A 1052 -34.80 79.69 -41.68
C GLN A 1052 -35.46 80.93 -41.03
N PRO A 1053 -35.84 81.96 -41.81
CA PRO A 1053 -36.33 83.23 -41.27
C PRO A 1053 -37.62 83.12 -40.44
N ASP A 1054 -38.47 82.15 -40.74
CA ASP A 1054 -39.74 81.90 -40.08
C ASP A 1054 -39.65 80.82 -38.98
N GLY A 1055 -38.47 80.20 -38.81
CA GLY A 1055 -38.22 79.16 -37.82
C GLY A 1055 -39.05 77.89 -38.00
N ARG A 1056 -39.65 77.67 -39.18
CA ARG A 1056 -40.54 76.54 -39.45
C ARG A 1056 -39.85 75.49 -40.32
N PRO A 1057 -39.85 74.21 -39.93
CA PRO A 1057 -39.21 73.16 -40.73
C PRO A 1057 -39.84 73.03 -42.12
N GLU A 1058 -38.99 72.88 -43.14
CA GLU A 1058 -39.39 72.67 -44.52
C GLU A 1058 -40.19 71.36 -44.70
N ARG A 1059 -40.91 71.22 -45.82
CA ARG A 1059 -41.72 70.02 -46.09
C ARG A 1059 -40.88 68.74 -46.08
N THR A 1060 -39.65 68.81 -46.58
CA THR A 1060 -38.67 67.71 -46.57
C THR A 1060 -38.20 67.39 -45.16
N ASP A 1061 -37.93 68.41 -44.33
CA ASP A 1061 -37.55 68.22 -42.94
C ASP A 1061 -38.68 67.59 -42.13
N ARG A 1062 -39.95 67.96 -42.38
CA ARG A 1062 -41.12 67.31 -41.74
C ARG A 1062 -41.23 65.81 -42.08
N ALA A 1063 -40.82 65.39 -43.27
CA ALA A 1063 -40.77 63.97 -43.61
C ALA A 1063 -39.65 63.26 -42.83
N GLN A 1064 -38.48 63.90 -42.69
CA GLN A 1064 -37.37 63.38 -41.89
C GLN A 1064 -37.69 63.31 -40.38
N ILE A 1065 -38.47 64.28 -39.85
CA ILE A 1065 -38.99 64.23 -38.47
C ILE A 1065 -39.90 63.00 -38.27
N LEU A 1066 -40.74 62.67 -39.26
CA LEU A 1066 -41.60 61.49 -39.19
C LEU A 1066 -40.77 60.19 -39.19
N GLU A 1067 -39.79 60.11 -40.09
CA GLU A 1067 -38.88 58.95 -40.17
C GLU A 1067 -38.11 58.78 -38.85
N ALA A 1068 -37.63 59.88 -38.25
CA ALA A 1068 -37.01 59.88 -36.94
C ALA A 1068 -37.99 59.39 -35.84
N ALA A 1069 -39.26 59.79 -35.89
CA ALA A 1069 -40.28 59.32 -34.95
C ALA A 1069 -40.64 57.83 -35.13
N GLU A 1070 -40.57 57.29 -36.36
CA GLU A 1070 -40.75 55.87 -36.62
C GLU A 1070 -39.57 55.06 -36.07
N LYS A 1071 -38.34 55.48 -36.37
CA LYS A 1071 -37.10 54.87 -35.81
C LYS A 1071 -37.05 54.92 -34.28
N GLN A 1072 -37.51 56.02 -33.67
CA GLN A 1072 -37.67 56.13 -32.22
C GLN A 1072 -38.67 55.11 -31.68
N GLY A 1073 -39.72 54.80 -32.44
CA GLY A 1073 -40.69 53.74 -32.09
C GLY A 1073 -40.09 52.35 -32.13
N GLU A 1074 -39.29 52.04 -33.16
CA GLU A 1074 -38.59 50.76 -33.25
C GLU A 1074 -37.58 50.58 -32.11
N ALA A 1075 -36.86 51.65 -31.73
CA ALA A 1075 -35.96 51.65 -30.58
C ALA A 1075 -36.73 51.43 -29.27
N LEU A 1076 -37.88 52.10 -29.11
CA LEU A 1076 -38.78 51.93 -27.96
C LEU A 1076 -39.23 50.48 -27.79
N ASP A 1077 -39.75 49.85 -28.85
CA ASP A 1077 -40.30 48.50 -28.78
C ASP A 1077 -39.22 47.47 -28.38
N LYS A 1078 -38.02 47.60 -28.95
CA LYS A 1078 -36.87 46.77 -28.57
C LYS A 1078 -36.40 47.01 -27.14
N THR A 1079 -36.42 48.27 -26.70
CA THR A 1079 -36.06 48.62 -25.31
C THR A 1079 -37.02 47.96 -24.31
N ARG A 1080 -38.32 47.91 -24.62
CA ARG A 1080 -39.31 47.19 -23.80
C ARG A 1080 -39.14 45.68 -23.84
N GLU A 1081 -38.75 45.11 -24.98
CA GLU A 1081 -38.43 43.69 -25.09
C GLU A 1081 -37.24 43.33 -24.18
N VAL A 1082 -36.17 44.12 -24.22
CA VAL A 1082 -35.01 43.98 -23.34
C VAL A 1082 -35.40 44.14 -21.86
N SER A 1083 -36.22 45.14 -21.52
CA SER A 1083 -36.76 45.34 -20.16
C SER A 1083 -37.48 44.09 -19.65
N LYS A 1084 -38.33 43.50 -20.48
CA LYS A 1084 -39.08 42.29 -20.15
C LYS A 1084 -38.15 41.08 -19.91
N VAL A 1085 -37.18 40.84 -20.81
CA VAL A 1085 -36.23 39.73 -20.65
C VAL A 1085 -35.40 39.89 -19.38
N LEU A 1086 -34.95 41.12 -19.06
CA LEU A 1086 -34.26 41.40 -17.80
C LEU A 1086 -35.14 41.13 -16.57
N ALA A 1087 -36.44 41.44 -16.64
CA ALA A 1087 -37.37 41.13 -15.55
C ALA A 1087 -37.60 39.61 -15.39
N ASP A 1088 -37.74 38.88 -16.50
CA ASP A 1088 -37.93 37.42 -16.52
C ASP A 1088 -36.69 36.67 -15.98
N GLU A 1089 -35.48 37.21 -16.19
CA GLU A 1089 -34.22 36.71 -15.61
C GLU A 1089 -33.97 37.19 -14.16
N GLY A 1090 -34.95 37.87 -13.53
CA GLY A 1090 -34.88 38.30 -12.13
C GLY A 1090 -34.05 39.57 -11.88
N SER A 1091 -33.62 40.26 -12.94
CA SER A 1091 -32.79 41.48 -12.89
C SER A 1091 -33.66 42.75 -12.77
N VAL A 1092 -34.47 42.81 -11.70
CA VAL A 1092 -35.55 43.81 -11.53
C VAL A 1092 -35.05 45.26 -11.62
N VAL A 1093 -33.90 45.57 -11.00
CA VAL A 1093 -33.34 46.93 -10.98
C VAL A 1093 -32.93 47.38 -12.38
N PHE A 1094 -32.30 46.51 -13.16
CA PHE A 1094 -31.89 46.84 -14.53
C PHE A 1094 -33.10 46.94 -15.45
N ALA A 1095 -34.09 46.05 -15.30
CA ALA A 1095 -35.35 46.14 -16.02
C ALA A 1095 -36.04 47.50 -15.79
N GLU A 1096 -36.14 47.96 -14.53
CA GLU A 1096 -36.73 49.25 -14.20
C GLU A 1096 -35.99 50.43 -14.86
N HIS A 1097 -34.66 50.40 -14.87
CA HIS A 1097 -33.87 51.45 -15.57
C HIS A 1097 -34.07 51.45 -17.08
N ILE A 1098 -34.17 50.27 -17.70
CA ILE A 1098 -34.47 50.16 -19.14
C ILE A 1098 -35.90 50.63 -19.43
N GLU A 1099 -36.85 50.36 -18.54
CA GLU A 1099 -38.23 50.84 -18.69
C GLU A 1099 -38.32 52.37 -18.60
N PHE A 1100 -37.56 53.03 -17.72
CA PHE A 1100 -37.49 54.49 -17.71
C PHE A 1100 -36.93 55.05 -19.02
N ALA A 1101 -35.91 54.41 -19.58
CA ALA A 1101 -35.40 54.79 -20.90
C ALA A 1101 -36.48 54.61 -21.98
N ALA A 1102 -37.27 53.53 -21.93
CA ALA A 1102 -38.40 53.33 -22.82
C ALA A 1102 -39.46 54.45 -22.67
N ASP A 1103 -39.80 54.87 -21.45
CA ASP A 1103 -40.76 55.94 -21.22
C ASP A 1103 -40.28 57.29 -21.80
N ASP A 1104 -39.01 57.63 -21.61
CA ASP A 1104 -38.39 58.82 -22.22
C ASP A 1104 -38.43 58.75 -23.76
N MET A 1105 -38.09 57.59 -24.33
CA MET A 1105 -38.17 57.35 -25.79
C MET A 1105 -39.61 57.52 -26.31
N GLN A 1106 -40.61 57.09 -25.54
CA GLN A 1106 -42.01 57.25 -25.89
C GLN A 1106 -42.44 58.73 -25.88
N GLU A 1107 -41.96 59.52 -24.92
CA GLU A 1107 -42.21 60.96 -24.88
C GLU A 1107 -41.56 61.67 -26.08
N ILE A 1108 -40.30 61.37 -26.38
CA ILE A 1108 -39.60 61.89 -27.58
C ILE A 1108 -40.37 61.54 -28.85
N GLN A 1109 -40.83 60.29 -28.98
CA GLN A 1109 -41.61 59.86 -30.14
C GLN A 1109 -42.90 60.68 -30.31
N LYS A 1110 -43.61 60.96 -29.20
CA LYS A 1110 -44.83 61.79 -29.20
C LYS A 1110 -44.51 63.23 -29.63
N LEU A 1111 -43.45 63.83 -29.10
CA LEU A 1111 -43.01 65.19 -29.44
C LEU A 1111 -42.63 65.31 -30.92
N LEU A 1112 -41.88 64.35 -31.46
CA LEU A 1112 -41.54 64.32 -32.89
C LEU A 1112 -42.78 64.22 -33.78
N LYS A 1113 -43.78 63.41 -33.40
CA LYS A 1113 -45.07 63.32 -34.12
C LYS A 1113 -45.87 64.63 -34.06
N GLN A 1114 -45.82 65.35 -32.93
CA GLN A 1114 -46.48 66.65 -32.77
C GLN A 1114 -45.80 67.77 -33.57
N LEU A 1115 -44.47 67.76 -33.71
CA LEU A 1115 -43.74 68.76 -34.50
C LEU A 1115 -44.09 68.74 -36.01
N LYS A 1116 -44.71 67.66 -36.48
CA LYS A 1116 -45.22 67.54 -37.86
C LYS A 1116 -46.49 68.37 -38.09
N THR A 1117 -47.38 68.39 -37.10
CA THR A 1117 -48.68 69.08 -37.16
C THR A 1117 -48.50 70.57 -36.99
#